data_AF-A0A2U3TH70-F1
#
_entry.id   AF-A0A2U3TH70-F1
#
_cell.length_a   1.000
_cell.length_b   1.000
_cell.length_c   1.000
_cell.angle_alpha   90.00
_cell.angle_beta   90.00
_cell.angle_gamma   90.00
#
_symmetry.space_group_name_H-M   'P 1'
#
loop_
_entity.id
_entity.type
_entity.pdbx_description
1 polymer ?
#
loop_
_entity_poly.entity_id
_entity_poly.type
_entity_poly.pdbx_seq_one_letter_code
_entity_poly.pdbx_strand_id
1 'polypeptide(L)'
;MPDANTLLPRDEVYEPLAQMIIEAVNKADAAKGQSLNQLREHNAISIDGVRGTGKTAVLVNLKSYLDQERHKNILSKVHILDPVDPTLLENGDSLFLHIIVAAVLHDKEVKEAQRKEPNKARSLNQTLEKLAQSLESVETQQERHGMDKVRAMYSNKQLADCVQDFFREVLGLLGKQLLILPIDDVDTSLNRAFENLEIVRRYLATPHVLPIVCGDRELYNDVTWRDFHGRLTKDSNHLSDTDAYRTAKELAIEYQRKILPSPRRLTMPLVGKYWQQSNIYLRDGQQAEVMPLRNFIAWLEIFLTGPVNGLGDSQLPLPIPSIRALTQLLNQCQHLIPDLPEAIKKADSVLTVKRAWQMPDVPVKAIEEFDKEYQKRHKDEKREYGSAYAKFAEFANQSSSADEKDRNNVNRQDWISPLEKHFRFEPAGGTAYLVLQARRHWQQWRQTPASQRSGSVFDTPLFQPRQHSHANYQLFDKNHDLSDWMDSLGDRLPKVWFRDLSGLKTILPYPLAEVGCNVNKAFQKKLTAGRKEKNQDWMNELGKLAPEFASNEQLSRKAGLLLNLLAEHYFYKPAQRTVVLNIGRIFELVITSLLGEVELSDLQRILHSSPFFSAKSQSQDIAVSGQEDAIDDESETSEDSSDADKADLLDFALGELQQAIAQWRKEYAIAQLDISPWLIYKVFEKVYSMISDSKDYRTGLDELAIALNKAGLVFYATWSAFGNFEKGRLFGLPELVTGVSLRKAQNFESNDHFRMNVGHLAPRSNQLPLPDMKAAQDKKHYGTATRSLTYVLADHPLRKWIDEISNLDWDGASTTLSGPVTPKKAEFKVREASGPKVWLCKRLGLNTGNRLTEASIREAIENWSESECRALANEMWGVYPKAIERNVLRKAINKKFPEQL
;
A
#
# COMPACT_ATOMS: atom_id res chain seq x y z
N MET A 1 -7.62 22.01 -35.16
CA MET A 1 -7.63 20.63 -34.63
C MET A 1 -6.41 20.48 -33.73
N PRO A 2 -6.48 19.69 -32.64
CA PRO A 2 -5.30 19.39 -31.84
C PRO A 2 -4.22 18.72 -32.68
N ASP A 3 -2.95 18.95 -32.34
CA ASP A 3 -1.82 18.27 -32.96
C ASP A 3 -1.99 16.76 -32.78
N ALA A 4 -2.01 16.02 -33.89
CA ALA A 4 -2.24 14.59 -33.87
C ALA A 4 -1.18 13.84 -33.03
N ASN A 5 0.01 14.43 -32.83
CA ASN A 5 1.09 13.94 -31.97
C ASN A 5 0.79 13.95 -30.48
N THR A 6 -0.23 14.69 -30.06
CA THR A 6 -0.66 14.78 -28.66
C THR A 6 -1.80 13.82 -28.31
N LEU A 7 -2.34 13.09 -29.29
CA LEU A 7 -3.47 12.19 -29.09
C LEU A 7 -3.04 10.89 -28.40
N LEU A 8 -3.87 10.42 -27.48
CA LEU A 8 -3.68 9.20 -26.72
C LEU A 8 -5.02 8.43 -26.65
N PRO A 9 -5.05 7.08 -26.72
CA PRO A 9 -3.94 6.15 -26.96
C PRO A 9 -3.74 5.82 -28.45
N ARG A 10 -2.55 6.10 -28.98
CA ARG A 10 -2.23 5.95 -30.42
C ARG A 10 -2.18 4.50 -30.90
N ASP A 11 -1.30 3.71 -30.30
CA ASP A 11 -0.97 2.37 -30.79
C ASP A 11 -2.08 1.36 -30.48
N GLU A 12 -2.75 1.50 -29.35
CA GLU A 12 -3.77 0.54 -28.90
C GLU A 12 -5.17 0.83 -29.46
N VAL A 13 -5.48 2.06 -29.85
CA VAL A 13 -6.83 2.44 -30.30
C VAL A 13 -6.82 3.15 -31.64
N TYR A 14 -6.15 4.30 -31.79
CA TYR A 14 -6.23 5.05 -33.05
C TYR A 14 -5.70 4.30 -34.27
N GLU A 15 -4.56 3.61 -34.14
CA GLU A 15 -3.94 2.88 -35.24
C GLU A 15 -4.82 1.67 -35.69
N PRO A 16 -5.26 0.76 -34.79
CA PRO A 16 -6.23 -0.27 -35.14
C PRO A 16 -7.54 0.30 -35.69
N LEU A 17 -8.03 1.41 -35.14
CA LEU A 17 -9.26 2.06 -35.59
C LEU A 17 -9.13 2.56 -37.03
N ALA A 18 -8.01 3.20 -37.37
CA ALA A 18 -7.72 3.62 -38.73
C ALA A 18 -7.67 2.42 -39.70
N GLN A 19 -7.07 1.30 -39.28
CA GLN A 19 -7.04 0.07 -40.08
C GLN A 19 -8.44 -0.51 -40.33
N MET A 20 -9.30 -0.55 -39.30
CA MET A 20 -10.68 -1.01 -39.46
C MET A 20 -11.52 -0.07 -40.35
N ILE A 21 -11.24 1.23 -40.33
CA ILE A 21 -11.86 2.20 -41.25
C ILE A 21 -11.40 1.94 -42.69
N ILE A 22 -10.12 1.67 -42.93
CA ILE A 22 -9.59 1.30 -44.26
C ILE A 22 -10.34 0.08 -44.81
N GLU A 23 -10.50 -0.96 -43.99
CA GLU A 23 -11.26 -2.16 -44.37
C GLU A 23 -12.72 -1.85 -44.67
N ALA A 24 -13.37 -1.00 -43.87
CA ALA A 24 -14.75 -0.59 -44.09
C ALA A 24 -14.93 0.19 -45.41
N VAL A 25 -13.99 1.07 -45.74
CA VAL A 25 -13.98 1.80 -47.03
C VAL A 25 -13.85 0.83 -48.20
N ASN A 26 -12.92 -0.13 -48.13
CA ASN A 26 -12.75 -1.14 -49.18
C ASN A 26 -14.02 -2.00 -49.36
N LYS A 27 -14.70 -2.36 -48.26
CA LYS A 27 -15.99 -3.06 -48.30
C LYS A 27 -17.09 -2.20 -48.92
N ALA A 28 -17.17 -0.92 -48.56
CA ALA A 28 -18.15 0.02 -49.12
C ALA A 28 -17.98 0.17 -50.64
N ASP A 29 -16.73 0.23 -51.11
CA ASP A 29 -16.42 0.26 -52.55
C ASP A 29 -16.83 -1.05 -53.25
N ALA A 30 -16.57 -2.21 -52.64
CA ALA A 30 -16.96 -3.52 -53.19
C ALA A 30 -18.48 -3.75 -53.23
N ALA A 31 -19.23 -3.08 -52.34
CA ALA A 31 -20.68 -3.20 -52.23
C ALA A 31 -21.47 -2.41 -53.30
N LYS A 32 -20.80 -1.59 -54.12
CA LYS A 32 -21.45 -0.77 -55.16
C LYS A 32 -22.24 -1.63 -56.14
N GLY A 33 -23.55 -1.39 -56.23
CA GLY A 33 -24.45 -2.04 -57.18
C GLY A 33 -25.01 -3.40 -56.75
N GLN A 34 -24.74 -3.86 -55.53
CA GLN A 34 -25.31 -5.11 -55.00
C GLN A 34 -26.58 -4.87 -54.15
N SER A 35 -27.41 -5.90 -54.01
CA SER A 35 -28.68 -5.81 -53.26
C SER A 35 -28.48 -5.87 -51.74
N LEU A 36 -29.33 -5.16 -51.00
CA LEU A 36 -29.21 -4.92 -49.55
C LEU A 36 -29.13 -6.19 -48.70
N ASN A 37 -29.92 -7.23 -49.04
CA ASN A 37 -29.90 -8.50 -48.31
C ASN A 37 -28.59 -9.29 -48.49
N GLN A 38 -27.86 -9.07 -49.59
CA GLN A 38 -26.58 -9.73 -49.86
C GLN A 38 -25.41 -9.05 -49.14
N LEU A 39 -25.59 -7.79 -48.70
CA LEU A 39 -24.55 -6.92 -48.14
C LEU A 39 -24.67 -6.70 -46.64
N ARG A 40 -25.72 -7.23 -46.00
CA ARG A 40 -26.03 -6.97 -44.58
C ARG A 40 -25.04 -7.71 -43.68
N GLU A 41 -24.07 -6.98 -43.13
CA GLU A 41 -23.07 -7.50 -42.21
C GLU A 41 -22.96 -6.57 -40.99
N HIS A 42 -22.85 -7.15 -39.80
CA HIS A 42 -22.58 -6.39 -38.59
C HIS A 42 -21.11 -5.99 -38.56
N ASN A 43 -20.84 -4.71 -38.84
CA ASN A 43 -19.49 -4.17 -38.98
C ASN A 43 -19.17 -3.10 -37.92
N ALA A 44 -20.01 -2.95 -36.90
CA ALA A 44 -19.79 -1.98 -35.83
C ALA A 44 -18.45 -2.22 -35.12
N ILE A 45 -17.75 -1.13 -34.82
CA ILE A 45 -16.53 -1.14 -34.00
C ILE A 45 -16.95 -0.77 -32.58
N SER A 46 -16.49 -1.53 -31.58
CA SER A 46 -16.74 -1.19 -30.17
C SER A 46 -15.47 -0.69 -29.50
N ILE A 47 -15.54 0.44 -28.81
CA ILE A 47 -14.46 0.92 -27.94
C ILE A 47 -14.92 0.72 -26.49
N ASP A 48 -14.35 -0.31 -25.86
CA ASP A 48 -14.64 -0.76 -24.51
C ASP A 48 -13.77 -0.02 -23.49
N GLY A 49 -14.37 0.46 -22.41
CA GLY A 49 -13.64 1.04 -21.30
C GLY A 49 -14.53 1.66 -20.24
N VAL A 50 -14.10 1.57 -18.99
CA VAL A 50 -14.80 2.16 -17.83
C VAL A 50 -14.92 3.69 -17.99
N ARG A 51 -15.82 4.31 -17.24
CA ARG A 51 -15.99 5.77 -17.20
C ARG A 51 -14.65 6.48 -16.91
N GLY A 52 -14.39 7.58 -17.61
CA GLY A 52 -13.18 8.39 -17.43
C GLY A 52 -11.91 7.89 -18.14
N THR A 53 -11.99 6.80 -18.93
CA THR A 53 -10.87 6.27 -19.73
C THR A 53 -10.52 7.11 -20.97
N GLY A 54 -11.41 8.01 -21.41
CA GLY A 54 -11.17 8.90 -22.55
C GLY A 54 -11.86 8.49 -23.85
N LYS A 55 -12.88 7.62 -23.81
CA LYS A 55 -13.66 7.16 -24.98
C LYS A 55 -14.15 8.31 -25.88
N THR A 56 -14.88 9.27 -25.31
CA THR A 56 -15.33 10.50 -25.99
C THR A 56 -14.18 11.26 -26.66
N ALA A 57 -13.04 11.36 -25.98
CA ALA A 57 -11.88 12.07 -26.50
C ALA A 57 -11.29 11.37 -27.74
N VAL A 58 -11.36 10.04 -27.82
CA VAL A 58 -10.98 9.28 -29.02
C VAL A 58 -11.91 9.61 -30.18
N LEU A 59 -13.23 9.61 -29.94
CA LEU A 59 -14.22 9.88 -30.99
C LEU A 59 -14.10 11.31 -31.54
N VAL A 60 -14.04 12.31 -30.65
CA VAL A 60 -13.93 13.74 -31.02
C VAL A 60 -12.67 14.02 -31.83
N ASN A 61 -11.56 13.36 -31.49
CA ASN A 61 -10.26 13.62 -32.13
C ASN A 61 -9.94 12.67 -33.30
N LEU A 62 -10.83 11.75 -33.66
CA LEU A 62 -10.63 10.81 -34.76
C LEU A 62 -10.33 11.53 -36.09
N LYS A 63 -11.08 12.60 -36.40
CA LYS A 63 -10.85 13.40 -37.62
C LYS A 63 -9.43 13.99 -37.63
N SER A 64 -8.97 14.50 -36.48
CA SER A 64 -7.61 15.05 -36.31
C SER A 64 -6.53 13.98 -36.48
N TYR A 65 -6.77 12.75 -36.02
CA TYR A 65 -5.84 11.64 -36.23
C TYR A 65 -5.71 11.25 -37.71
N LEU A 66 -6.84 11.17 -38.43
CA LEU A 66 -6.83 10.78 -39.85
C LEU A 66 -6.35 11.87 -40.82
N ASP A 67 -6.25 13.12 -40.37
CA ASP A 67 -5.72 14.23 -41.18
C ASP A 67 -4.17 14.18 -41.35
N GLN A 68 -3.52 13.22 -40.70
CA GLN A 68 -2.11 12.91 -40.96
C GLN A 68 -1.90 12.45 -42.42
N GLU A 69 -0.74 12.78 -43.02
CA GLU A 69 -0.44 12.45 -44.42
C GLU A 69 -0.67 10.97 -44.75
N ARG A 70 -0.34 10.07 -43.81
CA ARG A 70 -0.52 8.62 -43.92
C ARG A 70 -1.97 8.19 -44.19
N HIS A 71 -2.94 8.91 -43.62
CA HIS A 71 -4.37 8.57 -43.69
C HIS A 71 -5.21 9.57 -44.49
N LYS A 72 -4.59 10.61 -45.06
CA LYS A 72 -5.27 11.67 -45.80
C LYS A 72 -6.11 11.18 -46.99
N ASN A 73 -5.65 10.12 -47.67
CA ASN A 73 -6.41 9.46 -48.74
C ASN A 73 -7.68 8.75 -48.21
N ILE A 74 -7.67 8.27 -46.97
CA ILE A 74 -8.85 7.70 -46.33
C ILE A 74 -9.81 8.81 -45.91
N LEU A 75 -9.28 9.88 -45.29
CA LEU A 75 -10.09 11.03 -44.87
C LEU A 75 -10.85 11.69 -46.04
N SER A 76 -10.27 11.69 -47.25
CA SER A 76 -10.96 12.21 -48.44
C SER A 76 -12.15 11.34 -48.86
N LYS A 77 -12.15 10.04 -48.54
CA LYS A 77 -13.21 9.06 -48.88
C LYS A 77 -14.30 8.92 -47.82
N VAL A 78 -14.04 9.31 -46.58
CA VAL A 78 -15.00 9.17 -45.48
C VAL A 78 -15.60 10.52 -45.06
N HIS A 79 -16.79 10.48 -44.46
CA HIS A 79 -17.35 11.59 -43.68
C HIS A 79 -17.48 11.15 -42.22
N ILE A 80 -16.95 11.91 -41.28
CA ILE A 80 -17.04 11.62 -39.84
C ILE A 80 -17.99 12.63 -39.21
N LEU A 81 -19.07 12.13 -38.63
CA LEU A 81 -20.01 12.95 -37.85
C LEU A 81 -19.46 13.27 -36.47
N ASP A 82 -19.97 14.35 -35.87
CA ASP A 82 -19.77 14.61 -34.44
C ASP A 82 -20.37 13.48 -33.60
N PRO A 83 -19.76 13.11 -32.45
CA PRO A 83 -20.26 12.02 -31.62
C PRO A 83 -21.70 12.24 -31.18
N VAL A 84 -22.53 11.22 -31.35
CA VAL A 84 -23.94 11.24 -30.98
C VAL A 84 -24.10 10.59 -29.61
N ASP A 85 -24.64 11.35 -28.65
CA ASP A 85 -24.99 10.86 -27.32
C ASP A 85 -26.51 10.51 -27.26
N PRO A 86 -26.88 9.24 -27.07
CA PRO A 86 -28.27 8.81 -27.01
C PRO A 86 -29.00 9.22 -25.72
N THR A 87 -28.31 9.80 -24.73
CA THR A 87 -28.89 10.14 -23.43
C THR A 87 -29.54 11.52 -23.35
N LEU A 88 -29.35 12.36 -24.37
CA LEU A 88 -29.88 13.74 -24.43
C LEU A 88 -31.41 13.84 -24.58
N LEU A 89 -32.18 12.78 -24.34
CA LEU A 89 -33.63 12.75 -24.59
C LEU A 89 -34.47 12.31 -23.38
N GLU A 90 -35.67 12.85 -23.26
CA GLU A 90 -36.72 12.41 -22.33
C GLU A 90 -37.79 11.57 -23.10
N ASN A 91 -38.22 10.45 -22.49
CA ASN A 91 -39.30 9.49 -22.83
C ASN A 91 -39.78 9.29 -24.29
N GLY A 92 -39.62 8.06 -24.85
CA GLY A 92 -40.34 7.55 -26.04
C GLY A 92 -39.60 6.48 -26.86
N ASP A 93 -40.30 5.45 -27.36
CA ASP A 93 -39.75 4.41 -28.25
C ASP A 93 -39.49 4.99 -29.66
N SER A 94 -38.35 4.67 -30.26
CA SER A 94 -37.84 5.12 -31.60
C SER A 94 -37.01 6.42 -31.65
N LEU A 95 -36.74 7.04 -30.50
CA LEU A 95 -36.02 8.31 -30.41
C LEU A 95 -34.57 8.29 -30.96
N PHE A 96 -33.84 7.18 -30.86
CA PHE A 96 -32.42 7.16 -31.22
C PHE A 96 -32.17 7.21 -32.74
N LEU A 97 -33.00 6.55 -33.56
CA LEU A 97 -32.89 6.66 -35.02
C LEU A 97 -33.20 8.08 -35.49
N HIS A 98 -34.17 8.77 -34.86
CA HIS A 98 -34.46 10.18 -35.12
C HIS A 98 -33.26 11.07 -34.81
N ILE A 99 -32.53 10.82 -33.71
CA ILE A 99 -31.30 11.56 -33.41
C ILE A 99 -30.26 11.37 -34.52
N ILE A 100 -30.04 10.14 -34.98
CA ILE A 100 -29.04 9.87 -36.02
C ILE A 100 -29.39 10.63 -37.30
N VAL A 101 -30.65 10.57 -37.73
CA VAL A 101 -31.13 11.30 -38.92
C VAL A 101 -30.97 12.81 -38.71
N ALA A 102 -31.35 13.33 -37.55
CA ALA A 102 -31.19 14.74 -37.22
C ALA A 102 -29.71 15.16 -37.19
N ALA A 103 -28.83 14.37 -36.57
CA ALA A 103 -27.39 14.63 -36.51
C ALA A 103 -26.78 14.74 -37.91
N VAL A 104 -27.15 13.82 -38.82
CA VAL A 104 -26.74 13.85 -40.22
C VAL A 104 -27.25 15.11 -40.94
N LEU A 105 -28.52 15.46 -40.76
CA LEU A 105 -29.10 16.65 -41.40
C LEU A 105 -28.58 17.97 -40.81
N HIS A 106 -28.18 17.96 -39.54
CA HIS A 106 -27.65 19.13 -38.85
C HIS A 106 -26.16 19.37 -39.08
N ASP A 107 -25.45 18.37 -39.62
CA ASP A 107 -24.04 18.44 -40.01
C ASP A 107 -23.76 19.62 -40.97
N LYS A 108 -22.64 20.30 -40.72
CA LYS A 108 -22.26 21.52 -41.45
C LYS A 108 -21.94 21.23 -42.91
N GLU A 109 -21.19 20.17 -43.19
CA GLU A 109 -20.78 19.81 -44.56
C GLU A 109 -22.00 19.33 -45.37
N VAL A 110 -22.93 18.61 -44.73
CA VAL A 110 -24.21 18.22 -45.35
C VAL A 110 -25.05 19.44 -45.70
N LYS A 111 -25.26 20.38 -44.77
CA LYS A 111 -26.02 21.62 -45.03
C LYS A 111 -25.41 22.45 -46.15
N GLU A 112 -24.09 22.57 -46.18
CA GLU A 112 -23.39 23.27 -47.25
C GLU A 112 -23.55 22.57 -48.60
N ALA A 113 -23.43 21.24 -48.63
CA ALA A 113 -23.61 20.46 -49.85
C ALA A 113 -25.04 20.56 -50.39
N GLN A 114 -26.07 20.57 -49.52
CA GLN A 114 -27.47 20.78 -49.93
C GLN A 114 -27.67 22.15 -50.60
N ARG A 115 -26.96 23.20 -50.15
CA ARG A 115 -27.02 24.53 -50.74
C ARG A 115 -26.30 24.60 -52.09
N LYS A 116 -25.20 23.87 -52.25
CA LYS A 116 -24.37 23.85 -53.48
C LYS A 116 -24.97 22.99 -54.59
N GLU A 117 -25.63 21.88 -54.24
CA GLU A 117 -26.13 20.86 -55.17
C GLU A 117 -27.65 20.67 -55.05
N PRO A 118 -28.48 21.59 -55.59
CA PRO A 118 -29.93 21.60 -55.36
C PRO A 118 -30.65 20.36 -55.93
N ASN A 119 -30.13 19.77 -57.02
CA ASN A 119 -30.71 18.55 -57.60
C ASN A 119 -30.54 17.34 -56.68
N LYS A 120 -29.34 17.17 -56.10
CA LYS A 120 -29.08 16.10 -55.12
C LYS A 120 -29.81 16.35 -53.81
N ALA A 121 -29.92 17.61 -53.38
CA ALA A 121 -30.72 17.99 -52.22
C ALA A 121 -32.20 17.62 -52.38
N ARG A 122 -32.76 17.77 -53.60
CA ARG A 122 -34.13 17.33 -53.90
C ARG A 122 -34.31 15.81 -53.77
N SER A 123 -33.34 15.03 -54.26
CA SER A 123 -33.33 13.57 -54.10
C SER A 123 -33.27 13.17 -52.62
N LEU A 124 -32.39 13.82 -51.83
CA LEU A 124 -32.27 13.60 -50.40
C LEU A 124 -33.60 13.89 -49.66
N ASN A 125 -34.26 15.01 -49.97
CA ASN A 125 -35.55 15.37 -49.37
C ASN A 125 -36.66 14.36 -49.71
N GLN A 126 -36.70 13.85 -50.95
CA GLN A 126 -37.64 12.78 -51.33
C GLN A 126 -37.40 11.49 -50.55
N THR A 127 -36.14 11.13 -50.30
CA THR A 127 -35.79 9.96 -49.49
C THR A 127 -36.10 10.19 -48.00
N LEU A 128 -35.92 11.42 -47.51
CA LEU A 128 -36.27 11.80 -46.14
C LEU A 128 -37.79 11.74 -45.90
N GLU A 129 -38.61 12.20 -46.84
CA GLU A 129 -40.08 12.07 -46.76
C GLU A 129 -40.51 10.60 -46.69
N LYS A 130 -39.92 9.73 -47.51
CA LYS A 130 -40.17 8.27 -47.46
C LYS A 130 -39.75 7.65 -46.13
N LEU A 131 -38.62 8.09 -45.58
CA LEU A 131 -38.13 7.65 -44.28
C LEU A 131 -39.08 8.08 -43.16
N ALA A 132 -39.53 9.35 -43.16
CA ALA A 132 -40.48 9.88 -42.19
C ALA A 132 -41.83 9.12 -42.22
N GLN A 133 -42.38 8.89 -43.41
CA GLN A 133 -43.61 8.09 -43.57
C GLN A 133 -43.43 6.65 -43.06
N SER A 134 -42.27 6.06 -43.28
CA SER A 134 -41.95 4.71 -42.81
C SER A 134 -41.81 4.67 -41.28
N LEU A 135 -41.18 5.68 -40.67
CA LEU A 135 -41.06 5.83 -39.21
C LEU A 135 -42.43 5.98 -38.53
N GLU A 136 -43.29 6.86 -39.04
CA GLU A 136 -44.66 7.09 -38.54
C GLU A 136 -45.52 5.81 -38.62
N SER A 137 -45.31 5.00 -39.67
CA SER A 137 -45.97 3.70 -39.82
C SER A 137 -45.53 2.64 -38.80
N VAL A 138 -44.35 2.80 -38.21
CA VAL A 138 -43.79 1.89 -37.20
C VAL A 138 -44.21 2.30 -35.79
N GLU A 139 -44.31 3.61 -35.49
CA GLU A 139 -44.79 4.10 -34.19
C GLU A 139 -46.27 3.78 -33.95
N THR A 140 -47.09 3.78 -35.01
CA THR A 140 -48.54 3.44 -34.94
C THR A 140 -48.84 1.93 -34.82
N GLN A 141 -47.82 1.10 -34.52
CA GLN A 141 -47.93 -0.38 -34.48
C GLN A 141 -48.57 -0.96 -33.22
N GLN A 142 -48.61 -0.23 -32.09
CA GLN A 142 -49.10 -0.79 -30.81
C GLN A 142 -50.61 -1.12 -30.78
N GLU A 143 -51.40 -0.66 -31.76
CA GLU A 143 -52.87 -0.78 -31.76
C GLU A 143 -53.46 -1.70 -32.86
N ARG A 144 -52.65 -2.42 -33.66
CA ARG A 144 -53.14 -3.15 -34.86
C ARG A 144 -53.25 -4.67 -34.69
N HIS A 145 -54.28 -5.27 -35.31
CA HIS A 145 -54.56 -6.72 -35.30
C HIS A 145 -54.71 -7.31 -36.71
N GLY A 146 -54.41 -8.61 -36.91
CA GLY A 146 -54.64 -9.33 -38.17
C GLY A 146 -53.64 -9.04 -39.31
N MET A 147 -54.13 -8.94 -40.55
CA MET A 147 -53.32 -8.65 -41.75
C MET A 147 -52.55 -7.32 -41.67
N ASP A 148 -53.01 -6.38 -40.84
CA ASP A 148 -52.31 -5.12 -40.57
C ASP A 148 -51.01 -5.33 -39.78
N LYS A 149 -50.90 -6.41 -39.00
CA LYS A 149 -49.66 -6.83 -38.33
C LYS A 149 -48.66 -7.41 -39.34
N VAL A 150 -49.13 -8.09 -40.39
CA VAL A 150 -48.29 -8.58 -41.50
C VAL A 150 -47.80 -7.41 -42.37
N ARG A 151 -48.67 -6.43 -42.65
CA ARG A 151 -48.27 -5.16 -43.29
C ARG A 151 -47.26 -4.38 -42.46
N ALA A 152 -47.41 -4.38 -41.13
CA ALA A 152 -46.44 -3.79 -40.20
C ALA A 152 -45.08 -4.53 -40.17
N MET A 153 -45.08 -5.86 -40.32
CA MET A 153 -43.82 -6.61 -40.48
C MET A 153 -43.13 -6.33 -41.82
N TYR A 154 -43.91 -6.13 -42.89
CA TYR A 154 -43.39 -5.65 -44.17
C TYR A 154 -42.83 -4.22 -44.08
N SER A 155 -43.46 -3.33 -43.30
CA SER A 155 -42.99 -1.96 -43.10
C SER A 155 -41.68 -1.88 -42.31
N ASN A 156 -41.40 -2.81 -41.39
CA ASN A 156 -40.09 -2.89 -40.71
C ASN A 156 -38.93 -3.22 -41.66
N LYS A 157 -39.17 -4.04 -42.71
CA LYS A 157 -38.19 -4.31 -43.76
C LYS A 157 -38.01 -3.08 -44.66
N GLN A 158 -39.12 -2.43 -45.00
CA GLN A 158 -39.15 -1.18 -45.78
C GLN A 158 -38.41 -0.04 -45.05
N LEU A 159 -38.54 0.07 -43.72
CA LEU A 159 -37.84 1.10 -42.94
C LEU A 159 -36.33 0.94 -43.01
N ALA A 160 -35.80 -0.28 -42.88
CA ALA A 160 -34.36 -0.51 -43.01
C ALA A 160 -33.83 -0.15 -44.40
N ASP A 161 -34.61 -0.44 -45.45
CA ASP A 161 -34.29 -0.05 -46.83
C ASP A 161 -34.31 1.48 -46.98
N CYS A 162 -35.33 2.17 -46.42
CA CYS A 162 -35.41 3.63 -46.42
C CYS A 162 -34.26 4.30 -45.66
N VAL A 163 -33.83 3.75 -44.52
CA VAL A 163 -32.67 4.26 -43.76
C VAL A 163 -31.39 4.14 -44.58
N GLN A 164 -31.20 3.02 -45.28
CA GLN A 164 -30.03 2.84 -46.14
C GLN A 164 -30.06 3.78 -47.35
N ASP A 165 -31.22 3.94 -48.00
CA ASP A 165 -31.41 4.88 -49.09
C ASP A 165 -31.04 6.29 -48.66
N PHE A 166 -31.48 6.69 -47.45
CA PHE A 166 -31.12 7.97 -46.86
C PHE A 166 -29.60 8.13 -46.75
N PHE A 167 -28.89 7.17 -46.16
CA PHE A 167 -27.43 7.25 -46.04
C PHE A 167 -26.71 7.28 -47.39
N ARG A 168 -27.21 6.52 -48.38
CA ARG A 168 -26.64 6.51 -49.74
C ARG A 168 -26.78 7.87 -50.42
N GLU A 169 -27.96 8.50 -50.34
CA GLU A 169 -28.18 9.83 -50.91
C GLU A 169 -27.32 10.90 -50.21
N VAL A 170 -27.15 10.81 -48.88
CA VAL A 170 -26.25 11.69 -48.11
C VAL A 170 -24.79 11.53 -48.59
N LEU A 171 -24.31 10.30 -48.76
CA LEU A 171 -22.95 10.05 -49.27
C LEU A 171 -22.78 10.54 -50.71
N GLY A 172 -23.78 10.35 -51.56
CA GLY A 172 -23.80 10.86 -52.94
C GLY A 172 -23.80 12.39 -53.02
N LEU A 173 -24.46 13.05 -52.05
CA LEU A 173 -24.44 14.50 -51.88
C LEU A 173 -23.04 15.00 -51.45
N LEU A 174 -22.41 14.33 -50.48
CA LEU A 174 -21.08 14.68 -49.97
C LEU A 174 -19.92 14.26 -50.90
N GLY A 175 -20.17 13.37 -51.86
CA GLY A 175 -19.13 12.79 -52.71
C GLY A 175 -18.21 11.83 -51.95
N LYS A 176 -18.73 11.17 -50.91
CA LYS A 176 -17.98 10.27 -50.01
C LYS A 176 -18.43 8.82 -50.20
N GLN A 177 -17.61 7.88 -49.74
CA GLN A 177 -17.84 6.44 -49.86
C GLN A 177 -18.44 5.82 -48.60
N LEU A 178 -18.08 6.35 -47.42
CA LEU A 178 -18.47 5.79 -46.13
C LEU A 178 -18.80 6.90 -45.13
N LEU A 179 -19.88 6.72 -44.39
CA LEU A 179 -20.27 7.58 -43.27
C LEU A 179 -19.84 6.93 -41.96
N ILE A 180 -18.96 7.57 -41.21
CA ILE A 180 -18.57 7.13 -39.87
C ILE A 180 -19.52 7.80 -38.88
N LEU A 181 -20.19 6.98 -38.07
CA LEU A 181 -21.14 7.41 -37.05
C LEU A 181 -20.60 7.04 -35.67
N PRO A 182 -19.92 7.98 -34.98
CA PRO A 182 -19.51 7.78 -33.60
C PRO A 182 -20.73 7.90 -32.68
N ILE A 183 -20.93 6.90 -31.83
CA ILE A 183 -22.01 6.83 -30.84
C ILE A 183 -21.34 6.72 -29.48
N ASP A 184 -21.53 7.75 -28.65
CA ASP A 184 -20.87 7.86 -27.35
C ASP A 184 -21.80 7.46 -26.20
N ASP A 185 -21.20 6.98 -25.10
CA ASP A 185 -21.86 6.77 -23.80
C ASP A 185 -23.25 6.06 -23.83
N VAL A 186 -23.44 5.09 -24.72
CA VAL A 186 -24.69 4.31 -24.86
C VAL A 186 -25.07 3.58 -23.56
N ASP A 187 -24.07 3.25 -22.74
CA ASP A 187 -24.16 2.56 -21.46
C ASP A 187 -24.60 3.47 -20.29
N THR A 188 -24.69 4.78 -20.48
CA THR A 188 -25.01 5.69 -19.37
C THR A 188 -26.48 5.65 -18.92
N SER A 189 -27.40 5.18 -19.78
CA SER A 189 -28.80 4.88 -19.42
C SER A 189 -29.08 3.38 -19.50
N LEU A 190 -29.13 2.71 -18.34
CA LEU A 190 -29.34 1.26 -18.24
C LEU A 190 -30.61 0.77 -18.93
N ASN A 191 -31.69 1.57 -18.92
CA ASN A 191 -32.96 1.17 -19.53
C ASN A 191 -32.94 1.29 -21.07
N ARG A 192 -32.05 2.12 -21.63
CA ARG A 192 -32.02 2.40 -23.09
C ARG A 192 -30.88 1.70 -23.82
N ALA A 193 -29.85 1.25 -23.11
CA ALA A 193 -28.68 0.67 -23.77
C ALA A 193 -29.04 -0.53 -24.66
N PHE A 194 -29.98 -1.39 -24.25
CA PHE A 194 -30.46 -2.51 -25.08
C PHE A 194 -31.21 -2.02 -26.34
N GLU A 195 -32.12 -1.06 -26.19
CA GLU A 195 -32.87 -0.48 -27.31
C GLU A 195 -31.94 0.21 -28.32
N ASN A 196 -30.94 0.94 -27.84
CA ASN A 196 -29.93 1.58 -28.67
C ASN A 196 -29.09 0.55 -29.44
N LEU A 197 -28.69 -0.56 -28.80
CA LEU A 197 -28.02 -1.67 -29.47
C LEU A 197 -28.92 -2.33 -30.53
N GLU A 198 -30.24 -2.40 -30.30
CA GLU A 198 -31.20 -2.87 -31.30
C GLU A 198 -31.27 -1.95 -32.52
N ILE A 199 -31.17 -0.62 -32.35
CA ILE A 199 -31.08 0.32 -33.47
C ILE A 199 -29.80 0.08 -34.29
N VAL A 200 -28.65 -0.09 -33.62
CA VAL A 200 -27.38 -0.44 -34.28
C VAL A 200 -27.53 -1.74 -35.07
N ARG A 201 -28.13 -2.76 -34.48
CA ARG A 201 -28.34 -4.07 -35.11
C ARG A 201 -29.32 -4.00 -36.30
N ARG A 202 -30.42 -3.27 -36.18
CA ARG A 202 -31.52 -3.28 -37.18
C ARG A 202 -31.26 -2.34 -38.35
N TYR A 203 -30.76 -1.13 -38.07
CA TYR A 203 -30.74 -0.04 -39.06
C TYR A 203 -29.34 0.37 -39.51
N LEU A 204 -28.30 0.08 -38.73
CA LEU A 204 -26.92 0.49 -39.05
C LEU A 204 -26.03 -0.63 -39.61
N ALA A 205 -26.57 -1.84 -39.79
CA ALA A 205 -25.88 -2.95 -40.43
C ALA A 205 -25.88 -2.80 -41.96
N THR A 206 -25.12 -1.82 -42.49
CA THR A 206 -25.03 -1.49 -43.91
C THR A 206 -23.60 -1.12 -44.30
N PRO A 207 -23.13 -1.39 -45.54
CA PRO A 207 -21.79 -0.99 -45.99
C PRO A 207 -21.60 0.53 -46.13
N HIS A 208 -22.67 1.32 -46.10
CA HIS A 208 -22.61 2.78 -46.23
C HIS A 208 -22.28 3.49 -44.91
N VAL A 209 -22.46 2.81 -43.77
CA VAL A 209 -22.28 3.38 -42.43
C VAL A 209 -21.35 2.50 -41.63
N LEU A 210 -20.40 3.11 -40.94
CA LEU A 210 -19.56 2.47 -39.94
C LEU A 210 -19.90 3.02 -38.54
N PRO A 211 -20.68 2.30 -37.74
CA PRO A 211 -20.91 2.66 -36.35
C PRO A 211 -19.66 2.42 -35.52
N ILE A 212 -19.25 3.42 -34.74
CA ILE A 212 -18.21 3.28 -33.70
C ILE A 212 -18.92 3.51 -32.36
N VAL A 213 -19.11 2.44 -31.59
CA VAL A 213 -19.90 2.45 -30.36
C VAL A 213 -18.99 2.43 -29.14
N CYS A 214 -19.06 3.46 -28.31
CA CYS A 214 -18.34 3.53 -27.04
C CYS A 214 -19.21 3.05 -25.88
N GLY A 215 -18.63 2.36 -24.90
CA GLY A 215 -19.30 2.02 -23.65
C GLY A 215 -18.49 1.05 -22.79
N ASP A 216 -19.06 0.67 -21.64
CA ASP A 216 -18.54 -0.37 -20.77
C ASP A 216 -19.20 -1.72 -21.11
N ARG A 217 -18.39 -2.72 -21.46
CA ARG A 217 -18.89 -4.04 -21.84
C ARG A 217 -19.50 -4.84 -20.69
N GLU A 218 -19.06 -4.63 -19.45
CA GLU A 218 -19.71 -5.26 -18.30
C GLU A 218 -21.12 -4.70 -18.13
N LEU A 219 -21.29 -3.38 -18.30
CA LEU A 219 -22.61 -2.74 -18.28
C LEU A 219 -23.49 -3.19 -19.45
N TYR A 220 -22.96 -3.33 -20.67
CA TYR A 220 -23.72 -3.88 -21.79
C TYR A 220 -24.20 -5.30 -21.54
N ASN A 221 -23.34 -6.14 -20.97
CA ASN A 221 -23.71 -7.49 -20.60
C ASN A 221 -24.82 -7.48 -19.56
N ASP A 222 -24.69 -6.64 -18.54
CA ASP A 222 -25.66 -6.52 -17.45
C ASP A 222 -27.04 -6.07 -17.91
N VAL A 223 -27.10 -5.05 -18.77
CA VAL A 223 -28.38 -4.60 -19.33
C VAL A 223 -28.99 -5.67 -20.23
N THR A 224 -28.18 -6.31 -21.07
CA THR A 224 -28.66 -7.28 -22.05
C THR A 224 -29.22 -8.54 -21.39
N TRP A 225 -28.51 -9.12 -20.40
CA TRP A 225 -29.01 -10.33 -19.74
C TRP A 225 -30.26 -10.01 -18.92
N ARG A 226 -30.37 -8.82 -18.31
CA ARG A 226 -31.57 -8.41 -17.56
C ARG A 226 -32.80 -8.31 -18.44
N ASP A 227 -32.66 -7.77 -19.66
CA ASP A 227 -33.75 -7.72 -20.63
C ASP A 227 -34.18 -9.13 -21.08
N PHE A 228 -33.22 -10.01 -21.44
CA PHE A 228 -33.54 -11.40 -21.79
C PHE A 228 -34.17 -12.16 -20.63
N HIS A 229 -33.68 -11.97 -19.40
CA HIS A 229 -34.25 -12.57 -18.21
C HIS A 229 -35.71 -12.13 -17.99
N GLY A 230 -35.97 -10.82 -18.11
CA GLY A 230 -37.32 -10.27 -18.00
C GLY A 230 -38.28 -10.85 -19.04
N ARG A 231 -37.82 -11.15 -20.26
CA ARG A 231 -38.63 -11.80 -21.31
C ARG A 231 -38.86 -13.28 -21.01
N LEU A 232 -37.81 -14.02 -20.65
CA LEU A 232 -37.89 -15.45 -20.34
C LEU A 232 -38.84 -15.72 -19.15
N THR A 233 -38.82 -14.86 -18.14
CA THR A 233 -39.66 -14.98 -16.93
C THR A 233 -41.10 -14.49 -17.13
N LYS A 234 -41.34 -13.49 -17.98
CA LYS A 234 -42.70 -13.02 -18.30
C LYS A 234 -43.48 -14.00 -19.19
N ASP A 235 -42.80 -14.61 -20.15
CA ASP A 235 -43.45 -15.46 -21.16
C ASP A 235 -43.51 -16.95 -20.78
N SER A 236 -42.84 -17.35 -19.69
CA SER A 236 -42.67 -18.76 -19.33
C SER A 236 -42.77 -19.00 -17.81
N ASN A 237 -43.91 -19.52 -17.34
CA ASN A 237 -44.07 -19.97 -15.94
C ASN A 237 -43.37 -21.32 -15.62
N HIS A 238 -42.71 -21.94 -16.60
CA HIS A 238 -42.17 -23.31 -16.51
C HIS A 238 -40.65 -23.40 -16.31
N LEU A 239 -39.92 -22.30 -16.46
CA LEU A 239 -38.48 -22.25 -16.23
C LEU A 239 -38.21 -21.89 -14.77
N SER A 240 -37.27 -22.60 -14.13
CA SER A 240 -36.75 -22.16 -12.84
C SER A 240 -36.04 -20.81 -13.01
N ASP A 241 -36.17 -19.90 -12.05
CA ASP A 241 -35.52 -18.57 -12.09
C ASP A 241 -34.00 -18.70 -12.32
N THR A 242 -33.38 -19.69 -11.70
CA THR A 242 -31.97 -20.05 -11.91
C THR A 242 -31.62 -20.47 -13.33
N ASP A 243 -32.48 -21.26 -13.99
CA ASP A 243 -32.25 -21.66 -15.39
C ASP A 243 -32.48 -20.50 -16.35
N ALA A 244 -33.54 -19.71 -16.13
CA ALA A 244 -33.80 -18.49 -16.89
C ALA A 244 -32.62 -17.51 -16.80
N TYR A 245 -32.04 -17.33 -15.61
CA TYR A 245 -30.86 -16.50 -15.40
C TYR A 245 -29.64 -16.99 -16.18
N ARG A 246 -29.34 -18.29 -16.12
CA ARG A 246 -28.22 -18.88 -16.86
C ARG A 246 -28.40 -18.72 -18.37
N THR A 247 -29.57 -19.06 -18.89
CA THR A 247 -29.89 -18.91 -20.31
C THR A 247 -29.84 -17.45 -20.75
N ALA A 248 -30.35 -16.52 -19.94
CA ALA A 248 -30.29 -15.09 -20.24
C ALA A 248 -28.85 -14.58 -20.37
N LYS A 249 -27.94 -15.03 -19.50
CA LYS A 249 -26.51 -14.72 -19.60
C LYS A 249 -25.88 -15.26 -20.88
N GLU A 250 -26.16 -16.50 -21.24
CA GLU A 250 -25.65 -17.11 -22.48
C GLU A 250 -26.16 -16.37 -23.71
N LEU A 251 -27.46 -16.03 -23.75
CA LEU A 251 -28.06 -15.23 -24.82
C LEU A 251 -27.44 -13.84 -24.93
N ALA A 252 -27.14 -13.19 -23.80
CA ALA A 252 -26.49 -11.89 -23.78
C ALA A 252 -25.10 -11.90 -24.41
N ILE A 253 -24.32 -12.96 -24.16
CA ILE A 253 -22.99 -13.14 -24.74
C ILE A 253 -23.09 -13.33 -26.26
N GLU A 254 -23.97 -14.21 -26.74
CA GLU A 254 -24.15 -14.45 -28.17
C GLU A 254 -24.72 -13.23 -28.91
N TYR A 255 -25.65 -12.50 -28.27
CA TYR A 255 -26.19 -11.25 -28.79
C TYR A 255 -25.09 -10.21 -29.00
N GLN A 256 -24.25 -9.97 -27.99
CA GLN A 256 -23.12 -9.04 -28.10
C GLN A 256 -22.07 -9.51 -29.12
N ARG A 257 -21.83 -10.82 -29.24
CA ARG A 257 -20.92 -11.38 -30.26
C ARG A 257 -21.40 -11.07 -31.67
N LYS A 258 -22.72 -11.01 -31.89
CA LYS A 258 -23.33 -10.64 -33.16
C LYS A 258 -23.27 -9.15 -33.47
N ILE A 259 -23.59 -8.28 -32.49
CA ILE A 259 -23.71 -6.82 -32.73
C ILE A 259 -22.36 -6.12 -32.68
N LEU A 260 -21.49 -6.54 -31.77
CA LEU A 260 -20.16 -5.99 -31.54
C LEU A 260 -19.15 -7.13 -31.78
N PRO A 261 -18.77 -7.42 -33.04
CA PRO A 261 -17.96 -8.58 -33.38
C PRO A 261 -16.58 -8.54 -32.71
N SER A 262 -16.11 -9.68 -32.19
CA SER A 262 -14.85 -9.76 -31.43
C SER A 262 -13.62 -9.16 -32.12
N PRO A 263 -13.40 -9.34 -33.45
CA PRO A 263 -12.25 -8.75 -34.14
C PRO A 263 -12.29 -7.22 -34.24
N ARG A 264 -13.46 -6.61 -34.00
CA ARG A 264 -13.71 -5.16 -34.10
C ARG A 264 -13.88 -4.52 -32.72
N ARG A 265 -13.38 -5.19 -31.67
CA ARG A 265 -13.40 -4.67 -30.29
C ARG A 265 -12.04 -4.08 -29.95
N LEU A 266 -12.03 -2.80 -29.60
CA LEU A 266 -10.89 -2.09 -29.05
C LEU A 266 -11.13 -1.89 -27.55
N THR A 267 -10.08 -1.97 -26.75
CA THR A 267 -10.16 -1.74 -25.30
C THR A 267 -9.27 -0.57 -24.92
N MET A 268 -9.82 0.38 -24.18
CA MET A 268 -9.06 1.51 -23.65
C MET A 268 -7.99 0.99 -22.66
N PRO A 269 -6.72 1.41 -22.79
CA PRO A 269 -5.69 0.99 -21.87
C PRO A 269 -5.93 1.61 -20.49
N LEU A 270 -5.53 0.86 -19.45
CA LEU A 270 -5.53 1.35 -18.07
C LEU A 270 -4.61 2.58 -17.96
N VAL A 271 -4.98 3.53 -17.09
CA VAL A 271 -4.17 4.74 -16.83
C VAL A 271 -2.71 4.41 -16.51
N GLY A 272 -2.48 3.27 -15.83
CA GLY A 272 -1.16 2.77 -15.50
C GLY A 272 -0.23 2.51 -16.67
N LYS A 273 -0.76 2.24 -17.88
CA LYS A 273 0.06 2.02 -19.07
C LYS A 273 0.65 3.33 -19.60
N TYR A 274 -0.09 4.44 -19.52
CA TYR A 274 0.35 5.72 -20.06
C TYR A 274 1.58 6.25 -19.32
N TRP A 275 1.59 6.20 -17.99
CA TRP A 275 2.74 6.71 -17.24
C TRP A 275 3.95 5.75 -17.19
N GLN A 276 3.87 4.58 -17.83
CA GLN A 276 5.04 3.74 -18.10
C GLN A 276 5.75 4.13 -19.40
N GLN A 277 5.06 4.85 -20.29
CA GLN A 277 5.59 5.27 -21.57
C GLN A 277 6.53 6.48 -21.42
N SER A 278 7.68 6.42 -22.09
CA SER A 278 8.72 7.47 -22.02
C SER A 278 8.46 8.65 -22.94
N ASN A 279 7.56 8.51 -23.90
CA ASN A 279 7.24 9.49 -24.94
C ASN A 279 6.04 10.38 -24.60
N ILE A 280 5.45 10.25 -23.40
CA ILE A 280 4.38 11.13 -22.94
C ILE A 280 4.96 12.23 -22.05
N TYR A 281 4.78 13.48 -22.46
CA TYR A 281 5.31 14.67 -21.79
C TYR A 281 4.20 15.55 -21.24
N LEU A 282 4.44 16.08 -20.04
CA LEU A 282 3.67 17.17 -19.47
C LEU A 282 4.16 18.49 -20.09
N ARG A 283 3.22 19.35 -20.47
CA ARG A 283 3.49 20.68 -21.03
C ARG A 283 2.93 21.77 -20.13
N ASP A 284 3.55 22.94 -20.15
CA ASP A 284 3.06 24.12 -19.46
C ASP A 284 1.98 24.87 -20.27
N GLY A 285 1.48 25.98 -19.72
CA GLY A 285 0.50 26.84 -20.40
C GLY A 285 1.01 27.48 -21.70
N GLN A 286 2.33 27.49 -21.93
CA GLN A 286 2.98 27.97 -23.15
C GLN A 286 3.31 26.83 -24.14
N GLN A 287 2.83 25.61 -23.87
CA GLN A 287 3.12 24.39 -24.64
C GLN A 287 4.59 23.94 -24.62
N ALA A 288 5.41 24.46 -23.71
CA ALA A 288 6.78 24.00 -23.53
C ALA A 288 6.79 22.67 -22.77
N GLU A 289 7.67 21.74 -23.18
CA GLU A 289 7.85 20.46 -22.51
C GLU A 289 8.51 20.65 -21.13
N VAL A 290 7.81 20.23 -20.08
CA VAL A 290 8.27 20.38 -18.69
C VAL A 290 8.99 19.13 -18.22
N MET A 291 8.33 17.97 -18.31
CA MET A 291 8.90 16.68 -17.91
C MET A 291 8.09 15.50 -18.46
N PRO A 292 8.68 14.29 -18.56
CA PRO A 292 7.93 13.07 -18.85
C PRO A 292 6.88 12.77 -17.77
N LEU A 293 5.68 12.33 -18.16
CA LEU A 293 4.63 11.91 -17.22
C LEU A 293 5.14 10.80 -16.27
N ARG A 294 5.93 9.86 -16.79
CA ARG A 294 6.59 8.82 -15.99
C ARG A 294 7.37 9.38 -14.81
N ASN A 295 8.08 10.49 -15.03
CA ASN A 295 8.92 11.08 -13.99
C ASN A 295 8.07 11.75 -12.91
N PHE A 296 6.96 12.41 -13.29
CA PHE A 296 6.02 13.00 -12.35
C PHE A 296 5.39 11.93 -11.45
N ILE A 297 4.97 10.82 -12.05
CA ILE A 297 4.38 9.69 -11.33
C ILE A 297 5.39 9.03 -10.40
N ALA A 298 6.62 8.78 -10.86
CA ALA A 298 7.69 8.24 -10.03
C ALA A 298 8.02 9.13 -8.81
N TRP A 299 8.00 10.45 -9.02
CA TRP A 299 8.17 11.44 -7.95
C TRP A 299 6.99 11.40 -6.97
N LEU A 300 5.75 11.40 -7.45
CA LEU A 300 4.56 11.34 -6.59
C LEU A 300 4.54 10.08 -5.72
N GLU A 301 4.96 8.93 -6.27
CA GLU A 301 5.10 7.69 -5.51
C GLU A 301 6.04 7.85 -4.32
N ILE A 302 7.27 8.34 -4.54
CA ILE A 302 8.25 8.49 -3.45
C ILE A 302 7.88 9.64 -2.51
N PHE A 303 7.21 10.68 -3.01
CA PHE A 303 6.68 11.76 -2.17
C PHE A 303 5.65 11.21 -1.16
N LEU A 304 4.74 10.33 -1.58
CA LEU A 304 3.76 9.74 -0.66
C LEU A 304 4.38 8.64 0.22
N THR A 305 5.19 7.75 -0.35
CA THR A 305 5.66 6.54 0.35
C THR A 305 6.93 6.72 1.16
N GLY A 306 7.84 7.60 0.72
CA GLY A 306 9.21 7.63 1.22
C GLY A 306 10.07 6.47 0.68
N PRO A 307 11.25 6.24 1.26
CA PRO A 307 12.25 5.29 0.74
C PRO A 307 11.97 3.83 1.14
N VAL A 308 10.77 3.34 0.84
CA VAL A 308 10.36 1.95 1.08
C VAL A 308 10.77 1.03 -0.08
N ASN A 309 11.13 -0.21 0.24
CA ASN A 309 11.57 -1.22 -0.75
C ASN A 309 10.45 -2.05 -1.38
N GLY A 310 9.19 -1.83 -0.97
CA GLY A 310 8.04 -2.59 -1.47
C GLY A 310 7.80 -3.95 -0.79
N LEU A 311 8.71 -4.43 0.07
CA LEU A 311 8.49 -5.65 0.86
C LEU A 311 7.42 -5.44 1.93
N GLY A 312 6.70 -6.51 2.29
CA GLY A 312 5.66 -6.47 3.32
C GLY A 312 4.53 -5.49 2.99
N ASP A 313 4.12 -5.45 1.72
CA ASP A 313 3.09 -4.56 1.19
C ASP A 313 3.35 -3.08 1.54
N SER A 314 4.63 -2.69 1.53
CA SER A 314 5.05 -1.31 1.79
C SER A 314 4.95 -0.41 0.56
N GLN A 315 4.70 -0.96 -0.64
CA GLN A 315 4.41 -0.14 -1.81
C GLN A 315 2.97 0.37 -1.76
N LEU A 316 2.80 1.70 -1.81
CA LEU A 316 1.48 2.32 -1.88
C LEU A 316 1.09 2.49 -3.35
N PRO A 317 0.01 1.84 -3.82
CA PRO A 317 -0.50 2.09 -5.17
C PRO A 317 -1.05 3.51 -5.25
N LEU A 318 -0.78 4.21 -6.35
CA LEU A 318 -1.34 5.54 -6.57
C LEU A 318 -2.84 5.44 -6.86
N PRO A 319 -3.70 6.13 -6.10
CA PRO A 319 -5.14 6.06 -6.25
C PRO A 319 -5.60 6.99 -7.37
N ILE A 320 -5.21 6.66 -8.60
CA ILE A 320 -5.59 7.38 -9.81
C ILE A 320 -6.23 6.32 -10.71
N PRO A 321 -7.57 6.18 -10.73
CA PRO A 321 -8.25 5.06 -11.40
C PRO A 321 -8.37 5.25 -12.91
N SER A 322 -8.27 6.48 -13.42
CA SER A 322 -8.56 6.80 -14.82
C SER A 322 -7.77 8.00 -15.35
N ILE A 323 -7.78 8.18 -16.67
CA ILE A 323 -7.18 9.36 -17.33
C ILE A 323 -7.88 10.65 -16.91
N ARG A 324 -9.19 10.61 -16.66
CA ARG A 324 -9.94 11.74 -16.09
C ARG A 324 -9.40 12.14 -14.71
N ALA A 325 -9.23 11.16 -13.81
CA ALA A 325 -8.68 11.41 -12.49
C ALA A 325 -7.25 11.98 -12.57
N LEU A 326 -6.41 11.41 -13.45
CA LEU A 326 -5.06 11.92 -13.71
C LEU A 326 -5.08 13.37 -14.20
N THR A 327 -5.95 13.70 -15.16
CA THR A 327 -6.08 15.06 -15.70
C THR A 327 -6.53 16.04 -14.61
N GLN A 328 -7.47 15.63 -13.75
CA GLN A 328 -7.92 16.45 -12.62
C GLN A 328 -6.80 16.69 -11.60
N LEU A 329 -6.01 15.65 -11.29
CA LEU A 329 -4.84 15.77 -10.42
C LEU A 329 -3.81 16.75 -10.99
N LEU A 330 -3.46 16.59 -12.27
CA LEU A 330 -2.52 17.45 -12.97
C LEU A 330 -3.00 18.90 -12.96
N ASN A 331 -4.27 19.15 -13.26
CA ASN A 331 -4.84 20.50 -13.22
C ASN A 331 -4.78 21.14 -11.82
N GLN A 332 -4.94 20.36 -10.75
CA GLN A 332 -4.82 20.88 -9.39
C GLN A 332 -3.39 21.27 -9.02
N CYS A 333 -2.39 20.58 -9.57
CA CYS A 333 -0.98 20.76 -9.22
C CYS A 333 -0.15 21.46 -10.31
N GLN A 334 -0.76 21.86 -11.44
CA GLN A 334 -0.04 22.31 -12.65
C GLN A 334 0.96 23.45 -12.40
N HIS A 335 0.67 24.33 -11.45
CA HIS A 335 1.51 25.48 -11.11
C HIS A 335 2.78 25.08 -10.34
N LEU A 336 2.78 23.93 -9.68
CA LEU A 336 3.91 23.43 -8.89
C LEU A 336 4.84 22.50 -9.70
N ILE A 337 4.33 21.89 -10.78
CA ILE A 337 5.10 20.93 -11.59
C ILE A 337 6.40 21.54 -12.18
N PRO A 338 6.39 22.78 -12.72
CA PRO A 338 7.60 23.41 -13.24
C PRO A 338 8.70 23.61 -12.18
N ASP A 339 8.31 23.79 -10.91
CA ASP A 339 9.22 24.05 -9.79
C ASP A 339 9.95 22.79 -9.31
N LEU A 340 9.58 21.59 -9.81
CA LEU A 340 10.31 20.36 -9.50
C LEU A 340 11.77 20.45 -9.99
N PRO A 341 12.74 19.79 -9.30
CA PRO A 341 14.16 19.92 -9.61
C PRO A 341 14.49 19.36 -10.99
N GLU A 342 15.46 19.94 -11.70
CA GLU A 342 15.85 19.47 -13.04
C GLU A 342 16.32 18.01 -13.02
N ALA A 343 16.96 17.57 -11.94
CA ALA A 343 17.38 16.18 -11.75
C ALA A 343 16.21 15.18 -11.78
N ILE A 344 15.00 15.61 -11.41
CA ILE A 344 13.77 14.80 -11.49
C ILE A 344 13.12 14.96 -12.85
N LYS A 345 13.01 16.19 -13.35
CA LYS A 345 12.35 16.49 -14.63
C LYS A 345 13.06 15.80 -15.81
N LYS A 346 14.40 15.81 -15.83
CA LYS A 346 15.24 15.25 -16.92
C LYS A 346 15.71 13.81 -16.68
N ALA A 347 15.28 13.15 -15.61
CA ALA A 347 15.69 11.79 -15.30
C ALA A 347 15.33 10.79 -16.40
N ASP A 348 16.24 9.88 -16.70
CA ASP A 348 16.11 8.85 -17.72
C ASP A 348 15.28 7.62 -17.28
N SER A 349 15.15 7.40 -15.97
CA SER A 349 14.45 6.26 -15.39
C SER A 349 13.67 6.60 -14.11
N VAL A 350 12.68 5.76 -13.78
CA VAL A 350 11.93 5.82 -12.51
C VAL A 350 12.86 5.76 -11.29
N LEU A 351 13.90 4.93 -11.36
CA LEU A 351 14.85 4.77 -10.27
C LEU A 351 15.70 6.04 -10.08
N THR A 352 16.12 6.67 -11.16
CA THR A 352 16.87 7.94 -11.15
C THR A 352 16.05 9.06 -10.50
N VAL A 353 14.75 9.15 -10.81
CA VAL A 353 13.83 10.10 -10.14
C VAL A 353 13.79 9.87 -8.63
N LYS A 354 13.58 8.62 -8.21
CA LYS A 354 13.49 8.26 -6.79
C LYS A 354 14.81 8.54 -6.05
N ARG A 355 15.96 8.26 -6.68
CA ARG A 355 17.29 8.60 -6.12
C ARG A 355 17.49 10.11 -6.01
N ALA A 356 17.16 10.87 -7.06
CA ALA A 356 17.27 12.32 -7.04
C ALA A 356 16.41 12.96 -5.93
N TRP A 357 15.26 12.37 -5.60
CA TRP A 357 14.44 12.83 -4.48
C TRP A 357 14.99 12.43 -3.09
N GLN A 358 15.39 11.17 -2.91
CA GLN A 358 15.86 10.65 -1.63
C GLN A 358 17.26 11.15 -1.25
N MET A 359 18.16 11.20 -2.22
CA MET A 359 19.58 11.50 -2.05
C MET A 359 20.06 12.49 -3.13
N PRO A 360 19.55 13.74 -3.13
CA PRO A 360 19.82 14.72 -4.19
C PRO A 360 21.29 15.08 -4.35
N ASP A 361 22.09 14.92 -3.29
CA ASP A 361 23.51 15.25 -3.28
C ASP A 361 24.40 14.12 -3.82
N VAL A 362 23.82 12.96 -4.14
CA VAL A 362 24.55 11.77 -4.54
C VAL A 362 24.53 11.63 -6.07
N PRO A 363 25.70 11.67 -6.72
CA PRO A 363 25.79 11.39 -8.15
C PRO A 363 25.28 9.98 -8.48
N VAL A 364 24.50 9.85 -9.56
CA VAL A 364 23.93 8.56 -10.01
C VAL A 364 25.03 7.49 -10.14
N LYS A 365 26.17 7.87 -10.72
CA LYS A 365 27.35 7.01 -10.89
C LYS A 365 27.89 6.45 -9.59
N ALA A 366 27.82 7.20 -8.48
CA ALA A 366 28.33 6.73 -7.18
C ALA A 366 27.53 5.53 -6.66
N ILE A 367 26.19 5.57 -6.78
CA ILE A 367 25.33 4.44 -6.39
C ILE A 367 25.44 3.28 -7.37
N GLU A 368 25.59 3.54 -8.67
CA GLU A 368 25.78 2.46 -9.65
C GLU A 368 27.08 1.69 -9.44
N GLU A 369 28.19 2.38 -9.19
CA GLU A 369 29.48 1.73 -8.90
C GLU A 369 29.49 1.05 -7.54
N PHE A 370 28.78 1.62 -6.55
CA PHE A 370 28.51 0.97 -5.27
C PHE A 370 27.76 -0.35 -5.48
N ASP A 371 26.62 -0.34 -6.17
CA ASP A 371 25.80 -1.54 -6.41
C ASP A 371 26.60 -2.60 -7.17
N LYS A 372 27.29 -2.24 -8.26
CA LYS A 372 28.13 -3.18 -9.03
C LYS A 372 29.17 -3.87 -8.16
N GLU A 373 29.93 -3.12 -7.36
CA GLU A 373 30.94 -3.70 -6.47
C GLU A 373 30.30 -4.48 -5.33
N TYR A 374 29.20 -4.00 -4.78
CA TYR A 374 28.46 -4.67 -3.72
C TYR A 374 27.97 -6.06 -4.17
N GLN A 375 27.32 -6.14 -5.34
CA GLN A 375 26.84 -7.42 -5.90
C GLN A 375 27.99 -8.38 -6.20
N LYS A 376 29.15 -7.86 -6.63
CA LYS A 376 30.35 -8.66 -6.82
C LYS A 376 30.80 -9.29 -5.51
N ARG A 377 30.95 -8.48 -4.45
CA ARG A 377 31.38 -8.94 -3.11
C ARG A 377 30.36 -9.84 -2.42
N HIS A 378 29.08 -9.70 -2.73
CA HIS A 378 28.05 -10.56 -2.19
C HIS A 378 28.26 -12.03 -2.58
N LYS A 379 28.87 -12.29 -3.75
CA LYS A 379 29.18 -13.64 -4.23
C LYS A 379 30.41 -14.27 -3.57
N ASP A 380 31.23 -13.47 -2.89
CA ASP A 380 32.45 -13.95 -2.22
C ASP A 380 32.11 -14.74 -0.94
N GLU A 381 32.97 -15.71 -0.57
CA GLU A 381 32.76 -16.54 0.63
C GLU A 381 32.79 -15.75 1.94
N LYS A 382 33.67 -14.73 2.03
CA LYS A 382 33.84 -13.89 3.24
C LYS A 382 32.95 -12.65 3.30
N ARG A 383 32.28 -12.29 2.18
CA ARG A 383 31.30 -11.19 2.05
C ARG A 383 31.74 -9.87 2.71
N GLU A 384 32.92 -9.36 2.34
CA GLU A 384 33.45 -8.09 2.83
C GLU A 384 33.14 -6.94 1.87
N TYR A 385 32.34 -5.98 2.34
CA TYR A 385 31.80 -4.89 1.50
C TYR A 385 32.60 -3.59 1.55
N GLY A 386 33.74 -3.53 2.27
CA GLY A 386 34.52 -2.30 2.46
C GLY A 386 34.90 -1.61 1.13
N SER A 387 35.24 -2.40 0.11
CA SER A 387 35.56 -1.89 -1.23
C SER A 387 34.39 -1.22 -1.95
N ALA A 388 33.15 -1.65 -1.70
CA ALA A 388 31.96 -1.03 -2.27
C ALA A 388 31.76 0.38 -1.69
N TYR A 389 31.88 0.54 -0.37
CA TYR A 389 31.80 1.86 0.28
C TYR A 389 32.95 2.78 -0.17
N ALA A 390 34.16 2.24 -0.36
CA ALA A 390 35.27 3.02 -0.89
C ALA A 390 35.00 3.56 -2.31
N LYS A 391 34.43 2.73 -3.20
CA LYS A 391 33.98 3.20 -4.52
C LYS A 391 32.90 4.28 -4.42
N PHE A 392 31.93 4.10 -3.52
CA PHE A 392 30.91 5.13 -3.31
C PHE A 392 31.55 6.47 -2.93
N ALA A 393 32.45 6.48 -1.93
CA ALA A 393 33.12 7.69 -1.47
C ALA A 393 34.00 8.34 -2.56
N GLU A 394 34.68 7.53 -3.38
CA GLU A 394 35.47 8.00 -4.51
C GLU A 394 34.63 8.82 -5.51
N PHE A 395 33.46 8.29 -5.92
CA PHE A 395 32.61 8.94 -6.91
C PHE A 395 31.71 10.04 -6.32
N ALA A 396 31.37 9.97 -5.04
CA ALA A 396 30.57 11.00 -4.38
C ALA A 396 31.35 12.33 -4.26
N ASN A 397 32.66 12.27 -3.98
CA ASN A 397 33.51 13.45 -3.83
C ASN A 397 33.90 14.15 -5.15
N GLN A 398 33.60 13.55 -6.31
CA GLN A 398 33.98 14.09 -7.63
C GLN A 398 32.97 15.09 -8.20
N SER A 399 31.88 15.40 -7.49
CA SER A 399 30.85 16.33 -7.98
C SER A 399 31.19 17.80 -7.69
N SER A 400 31.04 18.65 -8.72
CA SER A 400 31.39 20.07 -8.69
C SER A 400 30.23 20.95 -8.19
N SER A 401 30.58 22.10 -7.61
CA SER A 401 29.73 23.09 -6.92
C SER A 401 28.66 23.80 -7.78
N ALA A 402 28.40 23.36 -9.01
CA ALA A 402 27.47 24.03 -9.92
C ALA A 402 25.99 23.64 -9.70
N ASP A 403 25.72 22.47 -9.12
CA ASP A 403 24.37 21.90 -8.97
C ASP A 403 23.69 22.19 -7.61
N GLU A 404 24.38 22.78 -6.63
CA GLU A 404 23.83 22.96 -5.27
C GLU A 404 22.61 23.90 -5.21
N LYS A 405 22.49 24.84 -6.16
CA LYS A 405 21.39 25.84 -6.16
C LYS A 405 20.03 25.30 -6.59
N ASP A 406 19.97 24.20 -7.36
CA ASP A 406 18.72 23.63 -7.89
C ASP A 406 18.11 22.56 -6.95
N ARG A 407 18.90 22.06 -5.99
CA ARG A 407 18.57 20.86 -5.19
C ARG A 407 17.70 21.11 -3.96
N ASN A 408 17.65 22.35 -3.46
CA ASN A 408 16.98 22.71 -2.19
C ASN A 408 15.77 23.64 -2.33
N ASN A 409 15.32 23.95 -3.56
CA ASN A 409 14.34 25.01 -3.79
C ASN A 409 12.86 24.56 -3.77
N VAL A 410 12.57 23.25 -3.76
CA VAL A 410 11.19 22.77 -3.73
C VAL A 410 10.63 22.85 -2.31
N ASN A 411 9.67 23.73 -2.11
CA ASN A 411 8.87 23.71 -0.90
C ASN A 411 7.88 22.54 -0.94
N ARG A 412 8.26 21.43 -0.30
CA ARG A 412 7.45 20.20 -0.20
C ARG A 412 6.05 20.44 0.36
N GLN A 413 5.86 21.50 1.14
CA GLN A 413 4.60 21.81 1.80
C GLN A 413 3.52 22.28 0.83
N ASP A 414 3.92 22.93 -0.26
CA ASP A 414 2.98 23.48 -1.25
C ASP A 414 2.21 22.37 -1.97
N TRP A 415 2.76 21.16 -2.02
CA TRP A 415 2.13 19.98 -2.60
C TRP A 415 1.08 19.32 -1.69
N ILE A 416 1.11 19.55 -0.38
CA ILE A 416 0.22 18.84 0.54
C ILE A 416 -1.25 19.22 0.30
N SER A 417 -1.56 20.51 0.23
CA SER A 417 -2.96 20.96 0.11
C SER A 417 -3.62 20.58 -1.22
N PRO A 418 -2.98 20.75 -2.40
CA PRO A 418 -3.55 20.29 -3.67
C PRO A 418 -3.77 18.77 -3.70
N LEU A 419 -2.80 17.97 -3.25
CA LEU A 419 -2.94 16.52 -3.23
C LEU A 419 -4.02 16.06 -2.24
N GLU A 420 -4.12 16.70 -1.07
CA GLU A 420 -5.15 16.42 -0.07
C GLU A 420 -6.54 16.70 -0.66
N LYS A 421 -6.72 17.83 -1.36
CA LYS A 421 -7.98 18.19 -2.04
C LYS A 421 -8.35 17.21 -3.14
N HIS A 422 -7.38 16.66 -3.86
CA HIS A 422 -7.63 15.66 -4.89
C HIS A 422 -8.07 14.33 -4.26
N PHE A 423 -7.22 13.73 -3.41
CA PHE A 423 -7.44 12.39 -2.89
C PHE A 423 -8.58 12.29 -1.89
N ARG A 424 -9.02 13.40 -1.28
CA ARG A 424 -10.19 13.41 -0.39
C ARG A 424 -11.46 12.86 -1.04
N PHE A 425 -11.61 13.03 -2.35
CA PHE A 425 -12.82 12.66 -3.08
C PHE A 425 -12.68 11.37 -3.90
N GLU A 426 -11.57 10.66 -3.76
CA GLU A 426 -11.31 9.40 -4.45
C GLU A 426 -11.53 8.23 -3.48
N PRO A 427 -12.49 7.30 -3.73
CA PRO A 427 -12.78 6.18 -2.82
C PRO A 427 -11.55 5.31 -2.49
N ALA A 428 -10.71 5.02 -3.49
CA ALA A 428 -9.44 4.32 -3.30
C ALA A 428 -8.33 5.20 -2.70
N GLY A 429 -8.57 6.51 -2.55
CA GLY A 429 -7.63 7.53 -2.12
C GLY A 429 -7.36 7.60 -0.62
N GLY A 430 -8.07 6.81 0.19
CA GLY A 430 -8.03 6.89 1.65
C GLY A 430 -6.62 6.85 2.23
N THR A 431 -5.78 5.91 1.80
CA THR A 431 -4.41 5.80 2.32
C THR A 431 -3.56 7.03 1.99
N ALA A 432 -3.60 7.50 0.74
CA ALA A 432 -2.83 8.69 0.34
C ALA A 432 -3.31 9.93 1.11
N TYR A 433 -4.63 10.06 1.31
CA TYR A 433 -5.23 11.13 2.09
C TYR A 433 -4.78 11.12 3.56
N LEU A 434 -4.78 9.94 4.21
CA LEU A 434 -4.28 9.78 5.58
C LEU A 434 -2.80 10.16 5.72
N VAL A 435 -1.97 9.76 4.75
CA VAL A 435 -0.55 10.13 4.71
C VAL A 435 -0.37 11.64 4.61
N LEU A 436 -1.14 12.31 3.74
CA LEU A 436 -1.07 13.77 3.57
C LEU A 436 -1.55 14.52 4.81
N GLN A 437 -2.60 14.06 5.47
CA GLN A 437 -3.03 14.62 6.75
C GLN A 437 -1.96 14.46 7.84
N ALA A 438 -1.29 13.31 7.90
CA ALA A 438 -0.19 13.11 8.83
C ALA A 438 1.00 14.02 8.53
N ARG A 439 1.36 14.22 7.25
CA ARG A 439 2.39 15.20 6.85
C ARG A 439 2.02 16.61 7.31
N ARG A 440 0.77 17.04 7.10
CA ARG A 440 0.25 18.35 7.51
C ARG A 440 0.29 18.53 9.03
N HIS A 441 -0.16 17.52 9.78
CA HIS A 441 -0.11 17.52 11.24
C HIS A 441 1.32 17.69 11.75
N TRP A 442 2.27 16.92 11.20
CA TRP A 442 3.68 17.02 11.60
C TRP A 442 4.29 18.37 11.27
N GLN A 443 3.90 18.99 10.15
CA GLN A 443 4.32 20.35 9.81
C GLN A 443 3.81 21.34 10.86
N GLN A 444 2.52 21.29 11.19
CA GLN A 444 1.90 22.17 12.19
C GLN A 444 2.52 21.95 13.58
N TRP A 445 2.76 20.69 13.95
CA TRP A 445 3.39 20.31 15.21
C TRP A 445 4.79 20.92 15.36
N ARG A 446 5.61 20.89 14.30
CA ARG A 446 6.95 21.52 14.28
C ARG A 446 6.91 23.04 14.40
N GLN A 447 5.90 23.68 13.80
CA GLN A 447 5.74 25.14 13.81
C GLN A 447 5.13 25.66 15.12
N THR A 448 4.45 24.79 15.87
CA THR A 448 3.81 25.13 17.15
C THR A 448 4.89 25.18 18.25
N PRO A 449 4.98 26.28 19.03
CA PRO A 449 5.85 26.34 20.21
C PRO A 449 5.52 25.22 21.19
N ALA A 450 6.49 24.60 21.86
CA ALA A 450 6.18 23.40 22.64
C ALA A 450 5.24 23.65 23.83
N SER A 451 5.21 24.87 24.37
CA SER A 451 4.24 25.27 25.40
C SER A 451 2.77 25.23 24.93
N GLN A 452 2.54 25.22 23.61
CA GLN A 452 1.21 25.20 22.99
C GLN A 452 0.91 23.86 22.29
N ARG A 453 1.85 22.90 22.29
CA ARG A 453 1.62 21.57 21.72
C ARG A 453 0.68 20.78 22.63
N SER A 454 -0.52 20.51 22.15
CA SER A 454 -1.55 19.82 22.95
C SER A 454 -1.64 18.30 22.72
N GLY A 455 -0.83 17.74 21.81
CA GLY A 455 -1.01 16.36 21.34
C GLY A 455 0.25 15.64 20.89
N SER A 456 0.11 14.33 20.69
CA SER A 456 1.12 13.43 20.15
C SER A 456 1.36 13.67 18.66
N VAL A 457 2.57 13.31 18.20
CA VAL A 457 2.86 13.20 16.77
C VAL A 457 1.99 12.14 16.08
N PHE A 458 1.41 11.20 16.84
CA PHE A 458 0.50 10.18 16.32
C PHE A 458 -0.98 10.57 16.39
N ASP A 459 -1.31 11.82 16.76
CA ASP A 459 -2.69 12.32 16.77
C ASP A 459 -3.23 12.64 15.36
N THR A 460 -3.13 11.64 14.49
CA THR A 460 -3.56 11.68 13.10
C THR A 460 -4.32 10.38 12.81
N PRO A 461 -5.31 10.40 11.91
CA PRO A 461 -6.09 9.20 11.64
C PRO A 461 -5.27 8.06 11.01
N LEU A 462 -4.10 8.35 10.42
CA LEU A 462 -3.15 7.32 9.95
C LEU A 462 -2.70 6.36 11.07
N PHE A 463 -2.68 6.82 12.32
CA PHE A 463 -2.27 6.03 13.48
C PHE A 463 -3.43 5.78 14.46
N GLN A 464 -4.65 6.18 14.10
CA GLN A 464 -5.84 6.09 14.96
C GLN A 464 -7.01 5.44 14.22
N PRO A 465 -7.08 4.10 14.18
CA PRO A 465 -8.06 3.37 13.38
C PRO A 465 -9.52 3.71 13.71
N ARG A 466 -9.81 4.06 14.97
CA ARG A 466 -11.16 4.43 15.42
C ARG A 466 -11.69 5.69 14.72
N GLN A 467 -10.82 6.62 14.35
CA GLN A 467 -11.22 7.84 13.65
C GLN A 467 -11.78 7.56 12.24
N HIS A 468 -11.48 6.40 11.64
CA HIS A 468 -11.97 6.03 10.31
C HIS A 468 -13.50 5.87 10.25
N SER A 469 -14.17 5.75 11.40
CA SER A 469 -15.63 5.74 11.50
C SER A 469 -16.28 7.11 11.28
N HIS A 470 -15.51 8.21 11.40
CA HIS A 470 -16.03 9.56 11.27
C HIS A 470 -16.60 9.83 9.86
N ALA A 471 -17.56 10.75 9.78
CA ALA A 471 -18.22 11.16 8.53
C ALA A 471 -17.22 11.56 7.43
N ASN A 472 -16.09 12.17 7.82
CA ASN A 472 -15.04 12.61 6.90
C ASN A 472 -14.33 11.47 6.13
N TYR A 473 -14.48 10.21 6.58
CA TYR A 473 -13.83 9.05 5.97
C TYR A 473 -14.83 8.01 5.43
N GLN A 474 -16.12 8.36 5.34
CA GLN A 474 -17.15 7.45 4.84
C GLN A 474 -17.01 7.11 3.36
N LEU A 475 -16.44 8.01 2.56
CA LEU A 475 -16.26 7.84 1.12
C LEU A 475 -15.23 6.75 0.78
N PHE A 476 -14.26 6.50 1.66
CA PHE A 476 -13.13 5.63 1.36
C PHE A 476 -13.46 4.16 1.50
N ASP A 477 -12.83 3.35 0.66
CA ASP A 477 -12.90 1.89 0.74
C ASP A 477 -12.29 1.40 2.07
N LYS A 478 -13.03 0.56 2.80
CA LYS A 478 -12.62 -0.01 4.08
C LYS A 478 -12.60 -1.52 3.99
N ASN A 479 -11.45 -2.04 3.58
CA ASN A 479 -11.24 -3.46 3.27
C ASN A 479 -10.72 -4.28 4.47
N HIS A 480 -10.54 -3.63 5.61
CA HIS A 480 -10.05 -4.25 6.85
C HIS A 480 -11.04 -4.01 7.98
N ASP A 481 -10.98 -4.83 9.02
CA ASP A 481 -11.76 -4.63 10.23
C ASP A 481 -10.99 -5.04 11.48
N LEU A 482 -11.45 -4.55 12.64
CA LEU A 482 -10.84 -4.82 13.93
C LEU A 482 -11.56 -5.92 14.74
N SER A 483 -12.43 -6.71 14.11
CA SER A 483 -13.30 -7.65 14.83
C SER A 483 -12.50 -8.76 15.52
N ASP A 484 -11.41 -9.20 14.89
CA ASP A 484 -10.48 -10.22 15.43
C ASP A 484 -9.83 -9.81 16.77
N TRP A 485 -9.83 -8.51 17.09
CA TRP A 485 -9.29 -8.03 18.36
C TRP A 485 -10.15 -8.46 19.54
N MET A 486 -11.47 -8.58 19.37
CA MET A 486 -12.38 -8.93 20.46
C MET A 486 -12.11 -10.35 20.97
N ASP A 487 -11.91 -11.30 20.05
CA ASP A 487 -11.57 -12.69 20.40
C ASP A 487 -10.15 -12.79 20.97
N SER A 488 -9.20 -12.06 20.39
CA SER A 488 -7.79 -12.10 20.81
C SER A 488 -7.53 -11.44 22.17
N LEU A 489 -8.32 -10.42 22.53
CA LEU A 489 -8.13 -9.61 23.74
C LEU A 489 -9.18 -9.86 24.83
N GLY A 490 -10.30 -10.50 24.51
CA GLY A 490 -11.43 -10.70 25.42
C GLY A 490 -11.10 -11.47 26.70
N ASP A 491 -10.08 -12.33 26.66
CA ASP A 491 -9.60 -13.07 27.84
C ASP A 491 -8.65 -12.25 28.72
N ARG A 492 -8.07 -11.14 28.20
CA ARG A 492 -7.03 -10.35 28.88
C ARG A 492 -7.53 -8.99 29.38
N LEU A 493 -8.62 -8.47 28.82
CA LEU A 493 -9.13 -7.11 29.09
C LEU A 493 -10.66 -7.10 29.23
N PRO A 494 -11.24 -6.14 29.98
CA PRO A 494 -12.68 -6.06 30.18
C PRO A 494 -13.42 -5.85 28.84
N LYS A 495 -14.54 -6.57 28.65
CA LYS A 495 -15.37 -6.44 27.43
C LYS A 495 -15.81 -5.00 27.12
N VAL A 496 -15.95 -4.15 28.15
CA VAL A 496 -16.32 -2.74 28.03
C VAL A 496 -15.32 -1.94 27.19
N TRP A 497 -14.03 -2.30 27.20
CA TRP A 497 -12.98 -1.61 26.44
C TRP A 497 -13.13 -1.80 24.92
N PHE A 498 -13.93 -2.80 24.50
CA PHE A 498 -14.07 -3.24 23.12
C PHE A 498 -15.50 -3.16 22.57
N ARG A 499 -16.42 -2.52 23.30
CA ARG A 499 -17.86 -2.50 23.00
C ARG A 499 -18.22 -1.99 21.59
N ASP A 500 -17.32 -1.24 20.95
CA ASP A 500 -17.50 -0.64 19.63
C ASP A 500 -16.49 -1.12 18.56
N LEU A 501 -15.73 -2.19 18.84
CA LEU A 501 -14.78 -2.74 17.85
C LEU A 501 -15.44 -3.71 16.87
N SER A 502 -16.52 -4.38 17.26
CA SER A 502 -17.22 -5.35 16.42
C SER A 502 -17.80 -4.66 15.19
N GLY A 503 -17.30 -5.00 14.00
CA GLY A 503 -17.75 -4.41 12.74
C GLY A 503 -17.14 -3.04 12.42
N LEU A 504 -16.17 -2.55 13.21
CA LEU A 504 -15.43 -1.33 12.86
C LEU A 504 -14.49 -1.62 11.69
N LYS A 505 -14.85 -1.10 10.52
CA LYS A 505 -14.04 -1.19 9.31
C LYS A 505 -13.02 -0.07 9.21
N THR A 506 -11.81 -0.40 8.77
CA THR A 506 -10.69 0.53 8.63
C THR A 506 -10.19 0.57 7.18
N ILE A 507 -9.65 1.73 6.78
CA ILE A 507 -8.99 1.94 5.48
C ILE A 507 -7.70 1.12 5.39
N LEU A 508 -7.01 0.95 6.52
CA LEU A 508 -5.70 0.31 6.64
C LEU A 508 -5.72 -0.86 7.64
N PRO A 509 -4.82 -1.85 7.51
CA PRO A 509 -4.71 -2.97 8.45
C PRO A 509 -3.86 -2.61 9.68
N TYR A 510 -4.38 -2.82 10.88
CA TYR A 510 -3.67 -2.47 12.12
C TYR A 510 -3.27 -3.70 12.95
N PRO A 511 -2.10 -3.70 13.60
CA PRO A 511 -1.71 -4.77 14.53
C PRO A 511 -2.65 -4.79 15.75
N LEU A 512 -2.65 -5.88 16.53
CA LEU A 512 -3.39 -5.94 17.79
C LEU A 512 -2.92 -4.83 18.75
N ALA A 513 -3.86 -4.13 19.39
CA ALA A 513 -3.54 -3.16 20.43
C ALA A 513 -2.78 -3.79 21.60
N GLU A 514 -1.75 -3.10 22.10
CA GLU A 514 -0.85 -3.66 23.11
C GLU A 514 -1.55 -3.73 24.48
N VAL A 515 -1.81 -4.95 24.97
CA VAL A 515 -2.32 -5.18 26.33
C VAL A 515 -1.27 -4.79 27.38
N GLY A 516 0.00 -5.03 27.07
CA GLY A 516 1.11 -4.90 28.00
C GLY A 516 1.37 -6.18 28.80
N CYS A 517 2.52 -6.24 29.45
CA CYS A 517 2.92 -7.38 30.30
C CYS A 517 2.59 -7.06 31.76
N ASN A 518 1.73 -7.86 32.40
CA ASN A 518 1.41 -7.70 33.82
C ASN A 518 2.66 -7.89 34.69
N VAL A 519 2.84 -6.99 35.66
CA VAL A 519 3.83 -7.16 36.72
C VAL A 519 3.16 -7.54 38.04
N ASN A 520 3.88 -8.28 38.88
CA ASN A 520 3.37 -8.66 40.19
C ASN A 520 3.37 -7.45 41.17
N LYS A 521 2.67 -7.59 42.30
CA LYS A 521 2.58 -6.52 43.32
C LYS A 521 3.93 -6.15 43.95
N ALA A 522 4.88 -7.09 44.04
CA ALA A 522 6.20 -6.82 44.59
C ALA A 522 7.03 -5.92 43.66
N PHE A 523 7.00 -6.19 42.36
CA PHE A 523 7.67 -5.36 41.36
C PHE A 523 6.99 -4.01 41.16
N GLN A 524 5.66 -3.95 41.27
CA GLN A 524 4.93 -2.68 41.32
C GLN A 524 5.40 -1.79 42.49
N LYS A 525 5.60 -2.35 43.68
CA LYS A 525 6.15 -1.60 44.83
C LYS A 525 7.55 -1.08 44.53
N LYS A 526 8.42 -1.89 43.92
CA LYS A 526 9.77 -1.45 43.50
C LYS A 526 9.71 -0.27 42.51
N LEU A 527 8.88 -0.37 41.47
CA LEU A 527 8.70 0.71 40.47
C LEU A 527 8.15 2.00 41.09
N THR A 528 7.30 1.89 42.13
CA THR A 528 6.71 3.04 42.83
C THR A 528 7.70 3.68 43.81
N ALA A 529 8.52 2.87 44.50
CA ALA A 529 9.57 3.34 45.39
C ALA A 529 10.62 4.19 44.64
N GLY A 530 10.97 3.81 43.41
CA GLY A 530 11.85 4.59 42.53
C GLY A 530 11.32 5.97 42.12
N ARG A 531 10.03 6.28 42.36
CA ARG A 531 9.43 7.61 42.15
C ARG A 531 9.38 8.46 43.42
N LYS A 532 9.30 7.86 44.61
CA LYS A 532 8.96 8.56 45.86
C LYS A 532 10.09 8.59 46.90
N GLU A 533 11.02 7.64 46.90
CA GLU A 533 12.02 7.50 47.97
C GLU A 533 13.42 7.99 47.58
N LYS A 534 14.25 8.28 48.61
CA LYS A 534 15.64 8.74 48.47
C LYS A 534 16.40 7.84 47.51
N ASN A 535 17.18 8.44 46.60
CA ASN A 535 17.95 7.77 45.54
C ASN A 535 18.67 6.47 46.00
N GLN A 536 19.15 6.42 47.24
CA GLN A 536 19.87 5.28 47.80
C GLN A 536 19.10 3.95 47.76
N ASP A 537 17.80 3.93 48.05
CA ASP A 537 17.02 2.67 48.13
C ASP A 537 16.72 2.12 46.73
N TRP A 538 16.42 2.99 45.78
CA TRP A 538 16.26 2.65 44.37
C TRP A 538 17.58 2.16 43.74
N MET A 539 18.69 2.83 44.04
CA MET A 539 20.03 2.38 43.62
C MET A 539 20.41 1.03 44.23
N ASN A 540 20.03 0.76 45.48
CA ASN A 540 20.27 -0.53 46.13
C ASN A 540 19.46 -1.66 45.45
N GLU A 541 18.21 -1.41 45.06
CA GLU A 541 17.39 -2.39 44.33
C GLU A 541 17.94 -2.69 42.94
N LEU A 542 18.32 -1.67 42.17
CA LEU A 542 19.00 -1.87 40.88
C LEU A 542 20.39 -2.51 41.08
N GLY A 543 21.06 -2.19 42.18
CA GLY A 543 22.34 -2.76 42.60
C GLY A 543 22.31 -4.29 42.80
N LYS A 544 21.14 -4.85 43.15
CA LYS A 544 20.94 -6.31 43.22
C LYS A 544 20.96 -6.97 41.85
N LEU A 545 20.63 -6.23 40.79
CA LEU A 545 20.68 -6.70 39.41
C LEU A 545 22.12 -6.61 38.86
N ALA A 546 22.77 -5.47 39.09
CA ALA A 546 24.18 -5.28 38.72
C ALA A 546 24.84 -4.26 39.69
N PRO A 547 26.01 -4.57 40.27
CA PRO A 547 26.64 -3.73 41.30
C PRO A 547 26.99 -2.31 40.81
N GLU A 548 27.14 -2.12 39.50
CA GLU A 548 27.38 -0.83 38.86
C GLU A 548 26.25 0.17 39.14
N PHE A 549 25.01 -0.28 39.30
CA PHE A 549 23.88 0.61 39.63
C PHE A 549 23.98 1.22 41.03
N ALA A 550 24.51 0.47 42.00
CA ALA A 550 24.69 0.97 43.37
C ALA A 550 25.81 2.02 43.48
N SER A 551 26.75 2.01 42.53
CA SER A 551 27.93 2.89 42.52
C SER A 551 27.84 4.02 41.49
N ASN A 552 26.90 3.97 40.55
CA ASN A 552 26.72 4.97 39.50
C ASN A 552 25.28 5.52 39.50
N GLU A 553 25.12 6.69 40.13
CA GLU A 553 23.85 7.39 40.21
C GLU A 553 23.26 7.74 38.84
N GLN A 554 24.09 8.16 37.88
CA GLN A 554 23.62 8.52 36.54
C GLN A 554 23.06 7.30 35.79
N LEU A 555 23.73 6.15 35.88
CA LEU A 555 23.29 4.89 35.29
C LEU A 555 21.95 4.42 35.88
N SER A 556 21.78 4.57 37.19
CA SER A 556 20.52 4.27 37.90
C SER A 556 19.37 5.19 37.51
N ARG A 557 19.64 6.49 37.29
CA ARG A 557 18.64 7.44 36.77
C ARG A 557 18.20 7.08 35.34
N LYS A 558 19.14 6.73 34.45
CA LYS A 558 18.84 6.27 33.08
C LYS A 558 17.94 5.03 33.09
N ALA A 559 18.28 4.02 33.91
CA ALA A 559 17.46 2.83 34.08
C ALA A 559 16.07 3.15 34.66
N GLY A 560 15.99 4.04 35.64
CA GLY A 560 14.74 4.55 36.19
C GLY A 560 13.84 5.17 35.13
N LEU A 561 14.38 6.01 34.25
CA LEU A 561 13.60 6.61 33.15
C LEU A 561 13.06 5.54 32.18
N LEU A 562 13.90 4.59 31.75
CA LEU A 562 13.48 3.52 30.83
C LEU A 562 12.33 2.67 31.40
N LEU A 563 12.40 2.35 32.70
CA LEU A 563 11.36 1.58 33.38
C LEU A 563 10.05 2.38 33.49
N ASN A 564 10.14 3.69 33.75
CA ASN A 564 8.96 4.55 33.81
C ASN A 564 8.30 4.78 32.44
N LEU A 565 9.08 4.82 31.37
CA LEU A 565 8.54 4.85 30.00
C LEU A 565 7.77 3.57 29.66
N LEU A 566 8.08 2.44 30.28
CA LEU A 566 7.32 1.20 30.09
C LEU A 566 6.07 1.12 30.97
N ALA A 567 6.12 1.61 32.20
CA ALA A 567 5.10 1.35 33.22
C ALA A 567 3.81 2.14 33.00
N GLU A 568 2.68 1.45 32.86
CA GLU A 568 1.34 2.03 32.77
C GLU A 568 0.39 1.40 33.80
N HIS A 569 -0.63 2.16 34.24
CA HIS A 569 -1.61 1.71 35.23
C HIS A 569 -2.95 1.41 34.58
N TYR A 570 -3.38 0.16 34.68
CA TYR A 570 -4.69 -0.29 34.21
C TYR A 570 -5.64 -0.44 35.40
N PHE A 571 -6.86 0.07 35.23
CA PHE A 571 -7.94 -0.02 36.20
C PHE A 571 -8.98 -1.01 35.69
N TYR A 572 -8.94 -2.24 36.20
CA TYR A 572 -9.90 -3.28 35.82
C TYR A 572 -11.16 -3.21 36.70
N LYS A 573 -11.03 -2.73 37.94
CA LYS A 573 -12.09 -2.43 38.94
C LYS A 573 -11.65 -1.23 39.79
N PRO A 574 -12.56 -0.46 40.42
CA PRO A 574 -12.20 0.70 41.26
C PRO A 574 -11.15 0.40 42.34
N ALA A 575 -11.16 -0.81 42.90
CA ALA A 575 -10.24 -1.26 43.95
C ALA A 575 -9.02 -2.07 43.45
N GLN A 576 -8.86 -2.30 42.14
CA GLN A 576 -7.77 -3.14 41.60
C GLN A 576 -6.99 -2.41 40.50
N ARG A 577 -5.87 -1.83 40.91
CA ARG A 577 -4.86 -1.20 40.04
C ARG A 577 -3.74 -2.21 39.75
N THR A 578 -3.50 -2.49 38.47
CA THR A 578 -2.38 -3.34 38.02
C THR A 578 -1.42 -2.50 37.19
N VAL A 579 -0.11 -2.70 37.37
CA VAL A 579 0.90 -2.13 36.48
C VAL A 579 1.14 -3.08 35.32
N VAL A 580 1.21 -2.52 34.11
CA VAL A 580 1.60 -3.24 32.89
C VAL A 580 2.79 -2.55 32.24
N LEU A 581 3.62 -3.33 31.57
CA LEU A 581 4.73 -2.80 30.76
C LEU A 581 4.29 -2.67 29.30
N ASN A 582 4.25 -1.45 28.77
CA ASN A 582 3.88 -1.11 27.40
C ASN A 582 5.06 -0.52 26.63
N ILE A 583 5.16 -0.77 25.33
CA ILE A 583 6.24 -0.27 24.47
C ILE A 583 5.98 1.13 23.91
N GLY A 584 4.72 1.57 23.93
CA GLY A 584 4.25 2.72 23.16
C GLY A 584 4.97 4.05 23.42
N ARG A 585 5.34 4.37 24.67
CA ARG A 585 6.04 5.63 24.98
C ARG A 585 7.47 5.66 24.47
N ILE A 586 8.19 4.53 24.56
CA ILE A 586 9.55 4.44 24.01
C ILE A 586 9.49 4.58 22.49
N PHE A 587 8.53 3.92 21.85
CA PHE A 587 8.30 4.06 20.41
C PHE A 587 7.99 5.52 20.03
N GLU A 588 7.06 6.18 20.74
CA GLU A 588 6.72 7.59 20.52
C GLU A 588 7.90 8.53 20.73
N LEU A 589 8.73 8.30 21.76
CA LEU A 589 9.92 9.10 22.00
C LEU A 589 10.90 9.02 20.82
N VAL A 590 11.18 7.81 20.31
CA VAL A 590 12.07 7.61 19.16
C VAL A 590 11.53 8.27 17.89
N ILE A 591 10.21 8.21 17.65
CA ILE A 591 9.63 8.86 16.46
C ILE A 591 9.58 10.38 16.63
N THR A 592 9.22 10.87 17.81
CA THR A 592 9.17 12.31 18.12
C THR A 592 10.56 12.95 18.00
N SER A 593 11.62 12.27 18.45
CA SER A 593 13.01 12.74 18.34
C SER A 593 13.49 12.86 16.90
N LEU A 594 12.93 12.08 15.97
CA LEU A 594 13.19 12.18 14.54
C LEU A 594 12.43 13.34 13.90
N LEU A 595 11.15 13.54 14.27
CA LEU A 595 10.24 14.45 13.56
C LEU A 595 10.52 15.95 13.78
N GLY A 596 10.90 16.37 14.98
CA GLY A 596 11.07 17.81 15.26
C GLY A 596 11.90 18.07 16.51
N GLU A 597 12.09 19.36 16.82
CA GLU A 597 12.76 19.75 18.06
C GLU A 597 11.89 19.35 19.25
N VAL A 598 12.51 18.62 20.18
CA VAL A 598 11.87 18.08 21.36
C VAL A 598 12.24 18.96 22.55
N GLU A 599 11.22 19.53 23.20
CA GLU A 599 11.39 20.25 24.46
C GLU A 599 11.12 19.33 25.66
N LEU A 600 11.48 19.79 26.85
CA LEU A 600 11.26 19.02 28.08
C LEU A 600 9.77 18.70 28.29
N SER A 601 8.89 19.66 27.99
CA SER A 601 7.44 19.49 28.08
C SER A 601 6.90 18.38 27.18
N ASP A 602 7.49 18.18 25.99
CA ASP A 602 7.12 17.08 25.09
C ASP A 602 7.47 15.73 25.69
N LEU A 603 8.66 15.60 26.30
CA LEU A 603 9.07 14.36 26.94
C LEU A 603 8.26 14.06 28.21
N GLN A 604 7.97 15.09 29.01
CA GLN A 604 7.06 14.99 30.16
C GLN A 604 5.67 14.54 29.70
N ARG A 605 5.13 15.14 28.63
CA ARG A 605 3.86 14.70 28.03
C ARG A 605 3.90 13.22 27.66
N ILE A 606 4.92 12.75 26.94
CA ILE A 606 5.06 11.34 26.56
C ILE A 606 5.10 10.43 27.79
N LEU A 607 5.83 10.85 28.84
CA LEU A 607 5.96 10.08 30.08
C LEU A 607 4.62 9.94 30.83
N HIS A 608 3.79 10.98 30.80
CA HIS A 608 2.52 11.02 31.54
C HIS A 608 1.29 10.61 30.70
N SER A 609 1.36 10.63 29.37
CA SER A 609 0.28 10.21 28.48
C SER A 609 0.15 8.69 28.45
N SER A 610 -1.04 8.17 28.13
CA SER A 610 -1.23 6.74 27.86
C SER A 610 -0.26 6.27 26.74
N PRO A 611 0.38 5.09 26.85
CA PRO A 611 1.31 4.61 25.84
C PRO A 611 0.64 4.48 24.48
N PHE A 612 1.30 4.96 23.43
CA PHE A 612 0.81 4.88 22.06
C PHE A 612 0.36 3.46 21.69
N PHE A 613 -0.84 3.37 21.12
CA PHE A 613 -1.44 2.13 20.63
C PHE A 613 -1.55 1.00 21.69
N SER A 614 -1.53 1.37 22.97
CA SER A 614 -1.91 0.47 24.08
C SER A 614 -3.41 0.27 24.10
N ALA A 615 -3.87 -0.85 24.67
CA ALA A 615 -5.29 -1.10 24.86
C ALA A 615 -6.00 0.04 25.62
N LYS A 616 -5.31 0.67 26.58
CA LYS A 616 -5.83 1.84 27.32
C LYS A 616 -5.98 3.07 26.42
N SER A 617 -5.00 3.35 25.56
CA SER A 617 -5.13 4.44 24.56
C SER A 617 -6.27 4.19 23.56
N GLN A 618 -6.65 2.92 23.36
CA GLN A 618 -7.72 2.52 22.47
C GLN A 618 -9.07 2.37 23.19
N SER A 619 -9.16 2.45 24.53
CA SER A 619 -10.45 2.41 25.22
C SER A 619 -11.10 3.80 25.22
N GLN A 620 -12.41 3.88 25.02
CA GLN A 620 -13.15 5.11 25.33
C GLN A 620 -13.10 5.35 26.84
N ASP A 621 -13.01 6.62 27.25
CA ASP A 621 -13.04 7.02 28.65
C ASP A 621 -14.17 6.28 29.36
N ILE A 622 -13.81 5.36 30.24
CA ILE A 622 -14.74 4.82 31.22
C ILE A 622 -14.92 5.97 32.20
N ALA A 623 -15.82 6.90 31.88
CA ALA A 623 -16.45 7.71 32.90
C ALA A 623 -17.03 6.70 33.90
N VAL A 624 -16.42 6.63 35.08
CA VAL A 624 -16.97 5.91 36.24
C VAL A 624 -18.17 6.74 36.71
N SER A 625 -19.21 6.81 35.89
CA SER A 625 -20.48 7.45 36.20
C SER A 625 -21.49 6.35 36.44
N GLY A 626 -21.69 6.02 37.71
CA GLY A 626 -22.80 5.18 38.14
C GLY A 626 -22.43 4.18 39.23
N GLN A 627 -22.07 4.67 40.43
CA GLN A 627 -22.45 4.03 41.70
C GLN A 627 -22.67 5.13 42.74
N GLU A 628 -23.95 5.40 43.03
CA GLU A 628 -24.39 6.11 44.24
C GLU A 628 -24.22 5.18 45.45
N ASP A 629 -23.75 5.78 46.54
CA ASP A 629 -23.92 5.40 47.95
C ASP A 629 -23.47 4.01 48.41
N ALA A 630 -22.25 3.96 48.95
CA ALA A 630 -21.97 3.26 50.20
C ALA A 630 -20.84 4.00 50.94
N ILE A 631 -21.24 4.84 51.91
CA ILE A 631 -20.39 5.30 53.00
C ILE A 631 -20.12 4.08 53.90
N ASP A 632 -18.86 3.64 53.99
CA ASP A 632 -18.23 3.34 55.29
C ASP A 632 -16.72 3.02 55.15
N ASP A 633 -15.98 3.76 55.99
CA ASP A 633 -14.68 3.53 56.63
C ASP A 633 -13.36 3.37 55.86
N GLU A 634 -12.60 4.48 55.93
CA GLU A 634 -11.19 4.59 56.33
C GLU A 634 -10.14 3.67 55.67
N SER A 635 -9.54 4.13 54.57
CA SER A 635 -8.13 4.58 54.51
C SER A 635 -7.66 4.73 53.06
N GLU A 636 -6.89 5.79 52.81
CA GLU A 636 -6.25 6.19 51.54
C GLU A 636 -7.10 6.96 50.53
N THR A 637 -7.64 8.11 50.96
CA THR A 637 -7.96 9.22 50.06
C THR A 637 -6.77 10.19 49.94
N SER A 638 -6.52 10.63 48.70
CA SER A 638 -5.78 11.84 48.30
C SER A 638 -4.30 11.99 48.68
N GLU A 639 -3.41 11.52 47.82
CA GLU A 639 -2.09 12.15 47.57
C GLU A 639 -1.96 12.40 46.06
N ASP A 640 -2.61 13.45 45.54
CA ASP A 640 -2.32 13.96 44.19
C ASP A 640 -2.57 15.49 44.09
N SER A 641 -2.35 16.21 45.20
CA SER A 641 -2.33 17.67 45.18
C SER A 641 -1.42 18.24 46.26
N SER A 642 -0.50 19.10 45.83
CA SER A 642 0.54 19.83 46.58
C SER A 642 1.88 19.11 46.78
N ASP A 643 2.77 19.27 45.80
CA ASP A 643 4.21 19.35 46.05
C ASP A 643 4.83 20.24 44.96
N ALA A 644 4.77 21.55 45.18
CA ALA A 644 5.21 22.56 44.23
C ALA A 644 6.72 22.89 44.31
N ASP A 645 7.54 22.14 45.06
CA ASP A 645 8.92 22.56 45.36
C ASP A 645 9.97 21.42 45.47
N LYS A 646 9.90 20.36 44.66
CA LYS A 646 11.00 19.41 44.49
C LYS A 646 11.15 19.02 43.02
N ALA A 647 12.27 19.39 42.39
CA ALA A 647 12.60 18.94 41.04
C ALA A 647 12.68 17.41 41.01
N ASP A 648 11.79 16.77 40.24
CA ASP A 648 11.70 15.31 40.14
C ASP A 648 13.01 14.73 39.57
N LEU A 649 13.53 13.64 40.15
CA LEU A 649 14.72 12.94 39.65
C LEU A 649 14.57 12.49 38.18
N LEU A 650 13.33 12.27 37.75
CA LEU A 650 12.97 11.98 36.36
C LEU A 650 13.13 13.20 35.46
N ASP A 651 12.84 14.42 35.93
CA ASP A 651 13.00 15.65 35.15
C ASP A 651 14.47 15.92 34.82
N PHE A 652 15.39 15.60 35.73
CA PHE A 652 16.84 15.67 35.44
C PHE A 652 17.25 14.71 34.32
N ALA A 653 16.80 13.44 34.39
CA ALA A 653 17.08 12.45 33.34
C ALA A 653 16.42 12.85 32.00
N LEU A 654 15.20 13.38 32.04
CA LEU A 654 14.53 13.91 30.86
C LEU A 654 15.29 15.10 30.25
N GLY A 655 15.81 16.00 31.09
CA GLY A 655 16.66 17.12 30.67
C GLY A 655 17.96 16.67 30.01
N GLU A 656 18.67 15.69 30.60
CA GLU A 656 19.88 15.09 30.00
C GLU A 656 19.57 14.45 28.64
N LEU A 657 18.47 13.69 28.55
CA LEU A 657 18.06 13.07 27.30
C LEU A 657 17.66 14.10 26.23
N GLN A 658 16.95 15.16 26.62
CA GLN A 658 16.54 16.24 25.74
C GLN A 658 17.74 16.95 25.13
N GLN A 659 18.73 17.31 25.95
CA GLN A 659 19.97 17.96 25.48
C GLN A 659 20.74 17.05 24.52
N ALA A 660 20.85 15.76 24.86
CA ALA A 660 21.50 14.78 24.00
C ALA A 660 20.76 14.60 22.67
N ILE A 661 19.41 14.61 22.67
CA ILE A 661 18.60 14.57 21.44
C ILE A 661 18.82 15.82 20.60
N ALA A 662 18.83 17.01 21.20
CA ALA A 662 19.08 18.26 20.50
C ALA A 662 20.46 18.26 19.82
N GLN A 663 21.49 17.79 20.53
CA GLN A 663 22.85 17.67 20.01
C GLN A 663 22.92 16.66 18.86
N TRP A 664 22.38 15.45 19.04
CA TRP A 664 22.33 14.43 17.99
C TRP A 664 21.59 14.91 16.75
N ARG A 665 20.46 15.63 16.92
CA ARG A 665 19.70 16.21 15.79
C ARG A 665 20.54 17.18 14.97
N LYS A 666 21.36 17.99 15.63
CA LYS A 666 22.28 18.94 14.99
C LYS A 666 23.42 18.21 14.27
N GLU A 667 24.06 17.25 14.93
CA GLU A 667 25.20 16.49 14.37
C GLU A 667 24.83 15.69 13.11
N TYR A 668 23.61 15.13 13.07
CA TYR A 668 23.13 14.32 11.95
C TYR A 668 22.23 15.09 10.98
N ALA A 669 22.10 16.41 11.14
CA ALA A 669 21.27 17.28 10.30
C ALA A 669 19.83 16.77 10.11
N ILE A 670 19.21 16.22 11.18
CA ILE A 670 17.91 15.52 11.13
C ILE A 670 16.80 16.41 10.56
N ALA A 671 16.88 17.72 10.79
CA ALA A 671 15.92 18.69 10.25
C ALA A 671 15.83 18.71 8.70
N GLN A 672 16.86 18.21 8.00
CA GLN A 672 16.90 18.15 6.53
C GLN A 672 16.27 16.87 5.95
N LEU A 673 15.94 15.88 6.80
CA LEU A 673 15.39 14.60 6.37
C LEU A 673 13.91 14.70 6.02
N ASP A 674 13.51 14.08 4.90
CA ASP A 674 12.08 13.88 4.58
C ASP A 674 11.58 12.63 5.31
N ILE A 675 10.86 12.82 6.40
CA ILE A 675 10.31 11.69 7.15
C ILE A 675 8.90 11.41 6.63
N SER A 676 8.76 10.31 5.90
CA SER A 676 7.49 9.85 5.35
C SER A 676 6.58 9.26 6.43
N PRO A 677 5.32 9.74 6.59
CA PRO A 677 4.36 9.10 7.49
C PRO A 677 4.06 7.66 7.14
N TRP A 678 4.07 7.33 5.84
CA TRP A 678 3.85 5.97 5.38
C TRP A 678 4.95 5.01 5.84
N LEU A 679 6.22 5.44 5.79
CA LEU A 679 7.34 4.66 6.32
C LEU A 679 7.17 4.43 7.83
N ILE A 680 6.81 5.47 8.59
CA ILE A 680 6.57 5.36 10.04
C ILE A 680 5.40 4.43 10.35
N TYR A 681 4.33 4.49 9.58
CA TYR A 681 3.20 3.56 9.67
C TYR A 681 3.64 2.11 9.49
N LYS A 682 4.45 1.83 8.46
CA LYS A 682 4.98 0.49 8.19
C LYS A 682 5.97 0.01 9.26
N VAL A 683 6.77 0.92 9.81
CA VAL A 683 7.63 0.63 10.97
C VAL A 683 6.78 0.31 12.20
N PHE A 684 5.73 1.09 12.47
CA PHE A 684 4.78 0.83 13.56
C PHE A 684 4.15 -0.57 13.45
N GLU A 685 3.56 -0.90 12.29
CA GLU A 685 2.95 -2.20 12.01
C GLU A 685 3.93 -3.34 12.34
N LYS A 686 5.17 -3.19 11.85
CA LYS A 686 6.22 -4.19 12.00
C LYS A 686 6.72 -4.32 13.43
N VAL A 687 6.98 -3.22 14.13
CA VAL A 687 7.47 -3.21 15.52
C VAL A 687 6.48 -3.89 16.45
N TYR A 688 5.19 -3.56 16.32
CA TYR A 688 4.16 -4.13 17.17
C TYR A 688 4.00 -5.63 16.89
N SER A 689 4.06 -6.06 15.63
CA SER A 689 4.07 -7.51 15.29
C SER A 689 5.28 -8.28 15.84
N MET A 690 6.45 -7.64 15.98
CA MET A 690 7.67 -8.28 16.45
C MET A 690 7.72 -8.48 17.98
N ILE A 691 7.12 -7.56 18.74
CA ILE A 691 7.30 -7.49 20.20
C ILE A 691 6.01 -7.82 20.99
N SER A 692 4.82 -7.73 20.39
CA SER A 692 3.55 -7.78 21.14
C SER A 692 3.21 -9.10 21.83
N ASP A 693 3.96 -10.19 21.62
CA ASP A 693 3.57 -11.54 22.08
C ASP A 693 4.69 -12.42 22.66
N SER A 694 5.81 -11.85 23.14
CA SER A 694 6.87 -12.67 23.75
C SER A 694 6.48 -13.17 25.15
N LYS A 695 5.64 -14.21 25.22
CA LYS A 695 5.38 -15.01 26.45
C LYS A 695 6.58 -15.87 26.87
N ASP A 696 7.65 -15.92 26.08
CA ASP A 696 8.87 -16.67 26.33
C ASP A 696 9.81 -15.91 27.29
N TYR A 697 9.38 -15.71 28.54
CA TYR A 697 10.30 -15.32 29.60
C TYR A 697 10.97 -16.55 30.19
N ARG A 698 12.31 -16.53 30.28
CA ARG A 698 13.05 -17.57 30.98
C ARG A 698 12.62 -17.57 32.44
N THR A 699 12.15 -18.71 32.94
CA THR A 699 11.97 -18.96 34.36
C THR A 699 13.30 -18.72 35.08
N GLY A 700 13.39 -17.67 35.91
CA GLY A 700 14.55 -17.41 36.77
C GLY A 700 15.27 -16.06 36.63
N LEU A 701 14.91 -15.20 35.67
CA LEU A 701 15.46 -13.82 35.58
C LEU A 701 14.69 -12.85 36.48
N ASP A 702 15.39 -11.86 37.06
CA ASP A 702 14.78 -10.77 37.83
C ASP A 702 13.81 -9.95 36.95
N GLU A 703 12.68 -9.53 37.51
CA GLU A 703 11.64 -8.77 36.80
C GLU A 703 12.14 -7.40 36.30
N LEU A 704 13.11 -6.79 36.99
CA LEU A 704 13.81 -5.58 36.53
C LEU A 704 14.63 -5.85 35.26
N ALA A 705 15.33 -6.98 35.19
CA ALA A 705 16.11 -7.40 34.03
C ALA A 705 15.20 -7.60 32.81
N ILE A 706 14.03 -8.22 33.02
CA ILE A 706 13.03 -8.43 31.99
C ILE A 706 12.50 -7.10 31.45
N ALA A 707 12.17 -6.16 32.34
CA ALA A 707 11.67 -4.85 31.96
C ALA A 707 12.72 -4.02 31.22
N LEU A 708 13.97 -3.97 31.70
CA LEU A 708 15.07 -3.27 31.01
C LEU A 708 15.39 -3.90 29.65
N ASN A 709 15.38 -5.23 29.54
CA ASN A 709 15.50 -5.90 28.24
C ASN A 709 14.34 -5.52 27.31
N LYS A 710 13.10 -5.45 27.81
CA LYS A 710 11.94 -5.02 27.00
C LYS A 710 12.15 -3.60 26.47
N ALA A 711 12.63 -2.66 27.30
CA ALA A 711 12.95 -1.31 26.85
C ALA A 711 13.95 -1.29 25.69
N GLY A 712 15.02 -2.08 25.80
CA GLY A 712 16.01 -2.24 24.73
C GLY A 712 15.43 -2.85 23.45
N LEU A 713 14.58 -3.87 23.58
CA LEU A 713 13.93 -4.52 22.44
C LEU A 713 13.10 -3.54 21.62
N VAL A 714 12.39 -2.60 22.24
CA VAL A 714 11.58 -1.58 21.51
C VAL A 714 12.45 -0.77 20.56
N PHE A 715 13.57 -0.25 21.07
CA PHE A 715 14.48 0.55 20.26
C PHE A 715 15.06 -0.27 19.10
N TYR A 716 15.59 -1.46 19.40
CA TYR A 716 16.23 -2.29 18.38
C TYR A 716 15.26 -2.88 17.35
N ALA A 717 14.02 -3.19 17.73
CA ALA A 717 12.99 -3.59 16.77
C ALA A 717 12.62 -2.41 15.86
N THR A 718 12.50 -1.20 16.42
CA THR A 718 12.26 0.03 15.64
C THR A 718 13.39 0.27 14.64
N TRP A 719 14.64 0.18 15.10
CA TRP A 719 15.81 0.34 14.25
C TRP A 719 15.91 -0.74 13.17
N SER A 720 15.64 -2.01 13.54
CA SER A 720 15.59 -3.13 12.59
C SER A 720 14.47 -2.98 11.57
N ALA A 721 13.33 -2.40 11.95
CA ALA A 721 12.20 -2.16 11.06
C ALA A 721 12.52 -1.08 10.02
N PHE A 722 13.16 0.03 10.40
CA PHE A 722 13.67 1.01 9.43
C PHE A 722 14.63 0.34 8.43
N GLY A 723 15.63 -0.40 8.92
CA GLY A 723 16.58 -1.11 8.07
C GLY A 723 15.95 -2.23 7.22
N ASN A 724 14.74 -2.67 7.58
CA ASN A 724 13.99 -3.62 6.77
C ASN A 724 13.43 -2.95 5.51
N PHE A 725 12.92 -1.73 5.63
CA PHE A 725 12.27 -1.00 4.53
C PHE A 725 13.24 -0.14 3.70
N GLU A 726 14.27 0.43 4.32
CA GLU A 726 15.24 1.34 3.66
C GLU A 726 16.34 0.58 2.89
N LYS A 727 15.95 -0.31 1.98
CA LYS A 727 16.85 -1.18 1.23
C LYS A 727 16.44 -1.33 -0.23
N GLY A 728 17.13 -2.19 -0.95
CA GLY A 728 16.82 -2.51 -2.34
C GLY A 728 17.48 -1.55 -3.32
N ARG A 729 16.94 -1.53 -4.54
CA ARG A 729 17.53 -0.83 -5.69
C ARG A 729 17.72 0.67 -5.47
N LEU A 730 16.86 1.31 -4.67
CA LEU A 730 16.99 2.73 -4.34
C LEU A 730 18.37 3.05 -3.74
N PHE A 731 18.82 2.19 -2.83
CA PHE A 731 20.09 2.30 -2.11
C PHE A 731 21.24 1.52 -2.77
N GLY A 732 20.98 0.71 -3.80
CA GLY A 732 22.01 -0.19 -4.35
C GLY A 732 22.38 -1.32 -3.38
N LEU A 733 21.44 -1.70 -2.51
CA LEU A 733 21.59 -2.77 -1.53
C LEU A 733 20.66 -3.95 -1.87
N PRO A 734 21.00 -5.18 -1.45
CA PRO A 734 20.10 -6.33 -1.62
C PRO A 734 18.84 -6.19 -0.76
N GLU A 735 17.74 -6.78 -1.23
CA GLU A 735 16.45 -6.84 -0.52
C GLU A 735 16.41 -7.93 0.56
N LEU A 736 17.58 -8.41 1.00
CA LEU A 736 17.67 -9.43 2.05
C LEU A 736 17.27 -8.83 3.41
N VAL A 737 16.25 -9.41 4.03
CA VAL A 737 15.73 -8.99 5.33
C VAL A 737 15.53 -10.20 6.26
N THR A 738 15.61 -9.96 7.56
CA THR A 738 15.22 -10.95 8.58
C THR A 738 13.93 -10.55 9.29
N GLY A 739 13.13 -11.56 9.63
CA GLY A 739 11.89 -11.47 10.41
C GLY A 739 11.86 -12.44 11.59
N VAL A 740 13.03 -12.90 12.06
CA VAL A 740 13.12 -13.74 13.27
C VAL A 740 12.63 -12.95 14.49
N SER A 741 12.17 -13.62 15.55
CA SER A 741 11.76 -12.94 16.78
C SER A 741 12.96 -12.34 17.51
N LEU A 742 12.90 -11.05 17.85
CA LEU A 742 13.91 -10.38 18.64
C LEU A 742 13.69 -10.64 20.14
N ARG A 743 14.60 -11.39 20.79
CA ARG A 743 14.44 -11.85 22.18
C ARG A 743 15.35 -11.18 23.21
N LYS A 744 16.53 -10.71 22.77
CA LYS A 744 17.53 -10.08 23.64
C LYS A 744 18.00 -8.76 23.07
N ALA A 745 18.07 -7.75 23.93
CA ALA A 745 18.64 -6.44 23.66
C ALA A 745 20.18 -6.48 23.69
N GLN A 746 20.75 -7.24 24.64
CA GLN A 746 22.20 -7.39 24.81
C GLN A 746 22.88 -7.86 23.52
N ASN A 747 24.03 -7.24 23.19
CA ASN A 747 24.84 -7.56 22.02
C ASN A 747 24.05 -7.51 20.68
N PHE A 748 23.10 -6.57 20.53
CA PHE A 748 22.26 -6.47 19.32
C PHE A 748 23.05 -6.45 18.01
N GLU A 749 24.25 -5.86 17.98
CA GLU A 749 25.07 -5.83 16.76
C GLU A 749 25.58 -7.20 16.29
N SER A 750 25.54 -8.21 17.16
CA SER A 750 25.85 -9.61 16.80
C SER A 750 24.64 -10.35 16.21
N ASN A 751 23.43 -9.80 16.39
CA ASN A 751 22.17 -10.41 15.99
C ASN A 751 21.95 -10.34 14.47
N ASP A 752 21.24 -11.31 13.91
CA ASP A 752 20.80 -11.32 12.51
C ASP A 752 20.00 -10.06 12.13
N HIS A 753 19.21 -9.51 13.06
CA HIS A 753 18.52 -8.22 12.85
C HIS A 753 19.49 -7.10 12.53
N PHE A 754 20.63 -7.04 13.23
CA PHE A 754 21.65 -6.06 12.88
C PHE A 754 22.35 -6.46 11.59
N ARG A 755 22.90 -7.68 11.51
CA ARG A 755 23.72 -8.12 10.37
C ARG A 755 22.99 -8.03 9.03
N MET A 756 21.70 -8.37 9.02
CA MET A 756 20.88 -8.31 7.83
C MET A 756 20.24 -6.94 7.70
N ASN A 757 19.42 -6.45 8.65
CA ASN A 757 18.60 -5.25 8.42
C ASN A 757 19.37 -3.93 8.57
N VAL A 758 20.25 -3.80 9.57
CA VAL A 758 20.82 -2.50 9.97
C VAL A 758 22.25 -2.29 9.45
N GLY A 759 23.07 -3.32 9.54
CA GLY A 759 24.52 -3.27 9.39
C GLY A 759 25.02 -2.99 7.97
N HIS A 760 24.15 -2.85 6.99
CA HIS A 760 24.49 -2.37 5.64
C HIS A 760 24.36 -0.84 5.50
N LEU A 761 23.63 -0.18 6.41
CA LEU A 761 23.41 1.26 6.40
C LEU A 761 24.09 1.95 7.59
N ALA A 762 24.20 1.25 8.73
CA ALA A 762 24.79 1.77 9.94
C ALA A 762 26.14 1.10 10.28
N PRO A 763 27.15 1.87 10.74
CA PRO A 763 28.38 1.31 11.30
C PRO A 763 28.12 0.64 12.65
N ARG A 764 29.06 -0.23 13.07
CA ARG A 764 29.07 -0.80 14.43
C ARG A 764 29.61 0.21 15.44
N SER A 765 29.22 0.10 16.70
CA SER A 765 29.72 0.98 17.78
C SER A 765 31.24 0.92 17.93
N ASN A 766 31.85 -0.24 17.75
CA ASN A 766 33.31 -0.41 17.81
C ASN A 766 34.06 0.16 16.58
N GLN A 767 33.34 0.60 15.54
CA GLN A 767 33.90 1.25 14.35
C GLN A 767 33.79 2.78 14.42
N LEU A 768 33.06 3.33 15.40
CA LEU A 768 32.88 4.77 15.60
C LEU A 768 34.09 5.49 16.24
N PRO A 769 34.85 4.90 17.20
CA PRO A 769 35.93 5.60 17.88
C PRO A 769 37.34 5.39 17.27
N LEU A 770 37.47 4.83 16.06
CA LEU A 770 38.76 4.67 15.38
C LEU A 770 38.83 5.63 14.17
N PRO A 771 39.36 6.85 14.34
CA PRO A 771 39.50 7.85 13.27
C PRO A 771 40.27 7.35 12.05
N ASP A 772 41.13 6.33 12.21
CA ASP A 772 42.08 5.90 11.18
C ASP A 772 41.61 4.76 10.27
N MET A 773 40.39 4.24 10.45
CA MET A 773 39.85 3.20 9.56
C MET A 773 39.05 3.82 8.40
N LYS A 774 39.72 4.02 7.25
CA LYS A 774 39.13 4.49 5.99
C LYS A 774 37.79 3.81 5.65
N ALA A 775 37.69 2.49 5.83
CA ALA A 775 36.46 1.74 5.56
C ALA A 775 35.25 2.15 6.44
N ALA A 776 35.48 2.55 7.70
CA ALA A 776 34.43 3.03 8.57
C ALA A 776 33.96 4.44 8.18
N GLN A 777 34.91 5.31 7.77
CA GLN A 777 34.61 6.64 7.25
C GLN A 777 33.81 6.58 5.94
N ASP A 778 34.22 5.72 5.00
CA ASP A 778 33.52 5.53 3.72
C ASP A 778 32.07 5.07 3.93
N LYS A 779 31.86 4.16 4.91
CA LYS A 779 30.52 3.71 5.27
C LYS A 779 29.69 4.80 5.95
N LYS A 780 30.30 5.62 6.81
CA LYS A 780 29.66 6.79 7.42
C LYS A 780 29.22 7.80 6.37
N HIS A 781 30.08 8.04 5.38
CA HIS A 781 29.80 8.91 4.24
C HIS A 781 28.59 8.39 3.45
N TYR A 782 28.58 7.09 3.11
CA TYR A 782 27.43 6.45 2.45
C TYR A 782 26.12 6.56 3.26
N GLY A 783 26.15 6.25 4.56
CA GLY A 783 24.97 6.35 5.43
C GLY A 783 24.42 7.77 5.51
N THR A 784 25.30 8.78 5.59
CA THR A 784 24.92 10.20 5.62
C THR A 784 24.32 10.62 4.28
N ALA A 785 24.98 10.27 3.17
CA ALA A 785 24.60 10.69 1.83
C ALA A 785 23.27 10.06 1.37
N THR A 786 22.96 8.85 1.82
CA THR A 786 21.68 8.16 1.53
C THR A 786 20.50 8.67 2.34
N ARG A 787 20.72 9.53 3.36
CA ARG A 787 19.69 10.13 4.20
C ARG A 787 18.73 9.11 4.82
N SER A 788 19.24 7.93 5.20
CA SER A 788 18.44 6.85 5.78
C SER A 788 18.24 7.04 7.29
N LEU A 789 17.02 6.75 7.76
CA LEU A 789 16.67 6.76 9.19
C LEU A 789 17.44 5.65 9.95
N THR A 790 17.74 4.55 9.27
CA THR A 790 18.58 3.48 9.78
C THR A 790 19.98 3.95 10.14
N TYR A 791 20.59 4.82 9.33
CA TYR A 791 21.91 5.35 9.63
C TYR A 791 21.88 6.31 10.83
N VAL A 792 20.95 7.26 10.87
CA VAL A 792 20.93 8.28 11.94
C VAL A 792 20.60 7.69 13.31
N LEU A 793 19.78 6.63 13.36
CA LEU A 793 19.47 5.92 14.61
C LEU A 793 20.67 5.18 15.20
N ALA A 794 21.76 5.00 14.44
CA ALA A 794 22.98 4.38 14.94
C ALA A 794 23.60 5.14 16.12
N ASP A 795 23.42 6.46 16.21
CA ASP A 795 24.00 7.24 17.32
C ASP A 795 22.94 7.91 18.19
N HIS A 796 21.69 7.43 18.11
CA HIS A 796 20.58 8.00 18.86
C HIS A 796 20.87 7.95 20.38
N PRO A 797 20.63 9.04 21.14
CA PRO A 797 20.95 9.09 22.58
C PRO A 797 20.33 7.96 23.41
N LEU A 798 19.06 7.64 23.17
CA LEU A 798 18.38 6.53 23.85
C LEU A 798 19.06 5.18 23.57
N ARG A 799 19.63 4.98 22.38
CA ARG A 799 20.40 3.77 22.05
C ARG A 799 21.61 3.66 22.95
N LYS A 800 22.37 4.75 23.12
CA LYS A 800 23.56 4.78 23.98
C LYS A 800 23.20 4.40 25.41
N TRP A 801 22.10 4.95 25.94
CA TRP A 801 21.62 4.60 27.28
C TRP A 801 21.22 3.13 27.41
N ILE A 802 20.56 2.58 26.39
CA ILE A 802 20.20 1.15 26.34
C ILE A 802 21.45 0.28 26.23
N ASP A 803 22.43 0.65 25.40
CA ASP A 803 23.70 -0.07 25.23
C ASP A 803 24.50 -0.07 26.56
N GLU A 804 24.53 1.04 27.30
CA GLU A 804 25.17 1.14 28.62
C GLU A 804 24.54 0.18 29.64
N ILE A 805 23.21 0.06 29.65
CA ILE A 805 22.46 -0.74 30.63
C ILE A 805 22.41 -2.23 30.27
N SER A 806 22.18 -2.54 28.99
CA SER A 806 21.96 -3.91 28.52
C SER A 806 23.24 -4.74 28.39
N ASN A 807 24.41 -4.08 28.36
CA ASN A 807 25.71 -4.75 28.31
C ASN A 807 26.30 -5.05 29.70
N LEU A 808 25.62 -4.64 30.78
CA LEU A 808 25.97 -5.06 32.14
C LEU A 808 25.77 -6.57 32.30
N ASP A 809 26.57 -7.20 33.14
CA ASP A 809 26.42 -8.62 33.46
C ASP A 809 25.36 -8.82 34.54
N TRP A 810 24.17 -9.24 34.12
CA TRP A 810 23.02 -9.46 35.01
C TRP A 810 23.04 -10.84 35.68
N ASP A 811 23.96 -11.75 35.29
CA ASP A 811 24.02 -13.12 35.81
C ASP A 811 24.91 -13.25 37.08
N GLY A 812 25.54 -12.16 37.53
CA GLY A 812 26.50 -12.15 38.65
C GLY A 812 25.91 -12.30 40.06
N ALA A 813 24.60 -12.15 40.25
CA ALA A 813 23.98 -12.09 41.59
C ALA A 813 23.66 -13.46 42.25
N SER A 814 24.19 -14.58 41.72
CA SER A 814 23.97 -15.92 42.29
C SER A 814 25.15 -16.52 43.07
N THR A 815 26.23 -15.77 43.32
CA THR A 815 27.47 -16.31 43.94
C THR A 815 27.67 -15.90 45.40
N THR A 816 26.66 -15.98 46.25
CA THR A 816 26.88 -16.10 47.71
C THR A 816 25.73 -16.86 48.36
N LEU A 817 25.94 -18.14 48.67
CA LEU A 817 25.39 -18.86 49.84
C LEU A 817 25.98 -20.28 49.86
N SER A 818 27.17 -20.40 50.43
CA SER A 818 27.76 -21.66 50.89
C SER A 818 27.29 -21.94 52.33
N GLY A 819 26.60 -23.05 52.56
CA GLY A 819 26.36 -23.58 53.91
C GLY A 819 25.06 -24.39 54.04
N PRO A 820 25.02 -25.46 54.86
CA PRO A 820 24.40 -26.73 54.49
C PRO A 820 22.95 -26.83 54.96
N VAL A 821 22.05 -27.33 54.10
CA VAL A 821 20.71 -27.74 54.54
C VAL A 821 20.39 -29.14 53.98
N THR A 822 20.22 -30.04 54.93
CA THR A 822 19.74 -31.42 54.84
C THR A 822 18.47 -31.59 53.99
N PRO A 823 18.34 -32.69 53.22
CA PRO A 823 17.20 -32.90 52.35
C PRO A 823 16.03 -33.54 53.10
N LYS A 824 14.86 -32.92 53.06
CA LYS A 824 13.58 -33.62 53.26
C LYS A 824 12.71 -33.50 52.01
N LYS A 825 12.79 -34.58 51.22
CA LYS A 825 11.79 -35.19 50.32
C LYS A 825 10.72 -34.28 49.70
N ALA A 826 10.89 -34.02 48.40
CA ALA A 826 9.82 -34.15 47.41
C ALA A 826 10.45 -34.66 46.10
N GLU A 827 9.76 -35.59 45.43
CA GLU A 827 10.27 -36.51 44.42
C GLU A 827 10.81 -35.84 43.14
N PHE A 828 12.05 -36.16 42.77
CA PHE A 828 12.72 -35.72 41.54
C PHE A 828 12.57 -36.74 40.41
N LYS A 829 12.08 -36.31 39.25
CA LYS A 829 12.41 -36.93 37.95
C LYS A 829 13.42 -36.02 37.22
N VAL A 830 14.65 -36.49 37.13
CA VAL A 830 15.80 -35.81 36.50
C VAL A 830 15.59 -35.72 34.97
N ARG A 831 15.75 -34.54 34.39
CA ARG A 831 15.93 -34.33 32.94
C ARG A 831 17.31 -33.70 32.71
N GLU A 832 18.25 -34.44 32.13
CA GLU A 832 19.55 -33.90 31.68
C GLU A 832 19.34 -33.00 30.45
N ALA A 833 19.81 -31.75 30.53
CA ALA A 833 19.81 -30.79 29.43
C ALA A 833 21.01 -31.02 28.50
N SER A 834 20.83 -31.77 27.41
CA SER A 834 21.76 -31.78 26.26
C SER A 834 20.96 -31.88 24.96
N GLY A 835 21.22 -31.06 23.95
CA GLY A 835 20.41 -31.04 22.71
C GLY A 835 20.31 -32.42 22.03
N PRO A 836 19.23 -32.72 21.27
CA PRO A 836 18.89 -34.07 20.80
C PRO A 836 20.02 -34.79 20.06
N LYS A 837 20.79 -34.06 19.22
CA LYS A 837 21.99 -34.59 18.57
C LYS A 837 23.09 -34.96 19.57
N VAL A 838 23.38 -34.07 20.53
CA VAL A 838 24.42 -34.28 21.55
C VAL A 838 24.05 -35.44 22.46
N TRP A 839 22.78 -35.50 22.86
CA TRP A 839 22.21 -36.59 23.64
C TRP A 839 22.35 -37.94 22.91
N LEU A 840 21.97 -37.99 21.63
CA LEU A 840 22.05 -39.22 20.84
C LEU A 840 23.51 -39.63 20.56
N CYS A 841 24.38 -38.67 20.22
CA CYS A 841 25.81 -38.90 20.06
C CYS A 841 26.44 -39.50 21.32
N LYS A 842 26.12 -38.95 22.51
CA LYS A 842 26.65 -39.44 23.79
C LYS A 842 26.20 -40.88 24.08
N ARG A 843 24.94 -41.22 23.78
CA ARG A 843 24.40 -42.58 23.93
C ARG A 843 25.00 -43.59 22.95
N LEU A 844 25.38 -43.14 21.76
CA LEU A 844 25.98 -43.96 20.70
C LEU A 844 27.52 -43.94 20.71
N GLY A 845 28.16 -43.20 21.61
CA GLY A 845 29.63 -43.03 21.64
C GLY A 845 30.19 -42.27 20.43
N LEU A 846 29.38 -41.47 19.73
CA LEU A 846 29.75 -40.71 18.54
C LEU A 846 30.22 -39.29 18.87
N ASN A 847 31.15 -38.75 18.08
CA ASN A 847 31.62 -37.37 18.22
C ASN A 847 30.55 -36.36 17.75
N THR A 848 30.27 -35.33 18.56
CA THR A 848 29.22 -34.32 18.33
C THR A 848 29.55 -33.33 17.22
N GLY A 849 30.83 -33.19 16.84
CA GLY A 849 31.30 -32.28 15.80
C GLY A 849 30.95 -32.70 14.36
N ASN A 850 30.75 -33.99 14.11
CA ASN A 850 30.46 -34.51 12.76
C ASN A 850 28.96 -34.53 12.44
N ARG A 851 28.60 -34.56 11.15
CA ARG A 851 27.19 -34.70 10.72
C ARG A 851 26.72 -36.11 11.09
N LEU A 852 25.60 -36.21 11.80
CA LEU A 852 25.01 -37.49 12.18
C LEU A 852 24.38 -38.13 10.93
N THR A 853 24.94 -39.23 10.45
CA THR A 853 24.47 -39.93 9.25
C THR A 853 23.97 -41.33 9.59
N GLU A 854 23.10 -41.88 8.73
CA GLU A 854 22.58 -43.24 8.88
C GLU A 854 23.72 -44.28 8.99
N ALA A 855 24.78 -44.14 8.18
CA ALA A 855 25.94 -45.02 8.20
C ALA A 855 26.67 -44.97 9.55
N SER A 856 26.95 -43.76 10.07
CA SER A 856 27.62 -43.60 11.37
C SER A 856 26.82 -44.15 12.55
N ILE A 857 25.49 -44.11 12.48
CA ILE A 857 24.64 -44.69 13.51
C ILE A 857 24.64 -46.22 13.39
N ARG A 858 24.56 -46.78 12.17
CA ARG A 858 24.57 -48.23 11.95
C ARG A 858 25.83 -48.90 12.45
N GLU A 859 26.98 -48.26 12.25
CA GLU A 859 28.27 -48.70 12.77
C GLU A 859 28.28 -48.65 14.31
N ALA A 860 27.81 -47.56 14.90
CA ALA A 860 27.75 -47.41 16.36
C ALA A 860 26.83 -48.43 17.05
N ILE A 861 25.74 -48.83 16.39
CA ILE A 861 24.79 -49.81 16.93
C ILE A 861 25.06 -51.23 16.42
N GLU A 862 26.15 -51.51 15.71
CA GLU A 862 26.37 -52.79 15.01
C GLU A 862 26.28 -54.01 15.94
N ASN A 863 26.76 -53.88 17.17
CA ASN A 863 26.73 -54.94 18.19
C ASN A 863 25.53 -54.88 19.14
N TRP A 864 24.60 -53.94 18.95
CA TRP A 864 23.42 -53.78 19.80
C TRP A 864 22.30 -54.72 19.36
N SER A 865 21.60 -55.31 20.34
CA SER A 865 20.38 -56.09 20.11
C SER A 865 19.21 -55.20 19.69
N GLU A 866 18.17 -55.80 19.11
CA GLU A 866 17.00 -55.06 18.64
C GLU A 866 16.25 -54.38 19.80
N SER A 867 16.16 -55.03 20.95
CA SER A 867 15.52 -54.49 22.14
C SER A 867 16.24 -53.25 22.67
N GLU A 868 17.57 -53.22 22.64
CA GLU A 868 18.39 -52.07 23.04
C GLU A 868 18.21 -50.89 22.08
N CYS A 869 18.15 -51.17 20.77
CA CYS A 869 17.91 -50.15 19.75
C CYS A 869 16.51 -49.54 19.88
N ARG A 870 15.47 -50.36 20.09
CA ARG A 870 14.09 -49.90 20.30
C ARG A 870 13.94 -49.14 21.63
N ALA A 871 14.63 -49.56 22.69
CA ALA A 871 14.66 -48.85 23.96
C ALA A 871 15.28 -47.45 23.81
N LEU A 872 16.41 -47.34 23.11
CA LEU A 872 17.03 -46.04 22.81
C LEU A 872 16.12 -45.15 21.96
N ALA A 873 15.45 -45.70 20.95
CA ALA A 873 14.51 -44.95 20.13
C ALA A 873 13.30 -44.45 20.94
N ASN A 874 12.76 -45.26 21.85
CA ASN A 874 11.65 -44.89 22.73
C ASN A 874 12.06 -43.86 23.79
N GLU A 875 13.26 -43.99 24.36
CA GLU A 875 13.83 -43.01 25.27
C GLU A 875 14.02 -41.67 24.56
N MET A 876 14.62 -41.70 23.36
CA MET A 876 14.70 -40.52 22.51
C MET A 876 13.31 -39.97 22.24
N TRP A 877 12.30 -40.84 22.00
CA TRP A 877 10.91 -40.49 21.71
C TRP A 877 10.23 -39.72 22.85
N GLY A 878 10.47 -40.13 24.09
CA GLY A 878 9.93 -39.48 25.27
C GLY A 878 10.61 -38.16 25.62
N VAL A 879 11.92 -38.05 25.38
CA VAL A 879 12.70 -36.86 25.78
C VAL A 879 12.62 -35.72 24.75
N TYR A 880 12.62 -36.01 23.43
CA TYR A 880 12.76 -34.98 22.38
C TYR A 880 11.69 -34.98 21.27
N PRO A 881 10.35 -34.97 21.55
CA PRO A 881 9.24 -35.44 20.69
C PRO A 881 9.25 -35.02 19.21
N LYS A 882 9.92 -33.90 18.88
CA LYS A 882 9.94 -33.28 17.55
C LYS A 882 11.32 -33.24 16.87
N ALA A 883 12.33 -33.95 17.39
CA ALA A 883 13.71 -33.90 16.88
C ALA A 883 13.92 -34.66 15.55
N ILE A 884 14.66 -34.07 14.61
CA ILE A 884 14.92 -34.62 13.26
C ILE A 884 15.84 -35.85 13.34
N GLU A 885 16.74 -35.89 14.32
CA GLU A 885 17.72 -36.96 14.53
C GLU A 885 17.06 -38.32 14.79
N ARG A 886 15.80 -38.32 15.26
CA ARG A 886 14.97 -39.53 15.39
C ARG A 886 14.75 -40.23 14.07
N ASN A 887 14.55 -39.47 13.00
CA ASN A 887 14.27 -40.04 11.68
C ASN A 887 15.52 -40.75 11.15
N VAL A 888 16.70 -40.21 11.44
CA VAL A 888 17.99 -40.82 11.07
C VAL A 888 18.26 -42.08 11.91
N LEU A 889 18.00 -42.02 13.22
CA LEU A 889 18.09 -43.18 14.11
C LEU A 889 17.11 -44.30 13.70
N ARG A 890 15.84 -43.97 13.44
CA ARG A 890 14.82 -44.94 13.03
C ARG A 890 15.16 -45.58 11.68
N LYS A 891 15.65 -44.80 10.71
CA LYS A 891 16.12 -45.34 9.42
C LYS A 891 17.31 -46.31 9.60
N ALA A 892 18.27 -45.97 10.46
CA ALA A 892 19.41 -46.83 10.76
C ALA A 892 18.99 -48.16 11.42
N ILE A 893 18.07 -48.11 12.38
CA ILE A 893 17.54 -49.30 13.07
C ILE A 893 16.74 -50.19 12.10
N ASN A 894 15.79 -49.60 11.35
CA ASN A 894 14.94 -50.35 10.40
C ASN A 894 15.76 -51.05 9.30
N LYS A 895 16.91 -50.50 8.92
CA LYS A 895 17.78 -51.10 7.91
C LYS A 895 18.68 -52.20 8.49
N LYS A 896 18.95 -52.18 9.79
CA LYS A 896 19.68 -53.24 10.50
C LYS A 896 18.76 -54.42 10.81
N PHE A 897 17.50 -54.16 11.17
CA PHE A 897 16.47 -55.17 11.45
C PHE A 897 15.29 -54.99 10.48
N PRO A 898 15.41 -55.45 9.22
CA PRO A 898 14.42 -55.18 8.17
C PRO A 898 13.14 -56.02 8.26
N GLU A 899 13.02 -56.97 9.19
CA GLU A 899 11.86 -57.85 9.30
C GLU A 899 10.92 -57.48 10.46
N GLN A 900 9.67 -57.20 10.09
CA GLN A 900 8.44 -57.00 10.87
C GLN A 900 8.08 -55.56 11.30
N LEU A 901 7.13 -55.02 10.51
CA LEU A 901 6.38 -53.76 10.59
C LEU A 901 5.86 -53.41 12.00
#